data_AF-A0A426X895-F1
#
_entry.id   AF-A0A426X895-F1
#
_cell.length_a   1.000
_cell.length_b   1.000
_cell.length_c   1.000
_cell.angle_alpha   90.00
_cell.angle_beta   90.00
_cell.angle_gamma   90.00
#
_symmetry.space_group_name_H-M   'P 1'
#
loop_
_entity.id
_entity.type
_entity.pdbx_description
1 polymer ?
#
loop_
_entity_poly.entity_id
_entity_poly.type
_entity_poly.pdbx_seq_one_letter_code
_entity_poly.pdbx_strand_id
1 'polypeptide(L)'
;MDRRSWLWRRKTSDKSPGETESSGSVSSEMHSGEQVCSSPCPVSSKDVSHEDNETIKLLNEKLSAALLNVSAKEDLVKQHGKIAEEAVLGWENAEKEILSLKQQLEATSRENSSLEDRVVHLDAALKECVRQLRQTREEQEEKVHDAITKKTREWESEKLELEIQLTELQAKMEAKAETTTSFDHRLRTKIEILEEENSALKVGIDTLTGNLQMQTIELELSTRTAEAASKQHLDSIKKLARLEAECRRLRAAARKLSLANEHKVISNSHYVESLTDSQSDGGEQLLSLDNEQSCSDSWASALITELDQFKMEKSSMKCFTTSVEIDLMDDFLEMERLVASPEADHGNSSIEHDDDVDHASNRDSCSRKQLDTVRLHMAELQERVEKMTVVKVEMEMSLAVTNNQLKDTCDLLVAAEGKLVELQRQLNLVNGERHDLEIELEAAEGKKNELEIQLESANIENAKLHERINILDRKFAEEEELSAILKVRCQNIEATEANRKEIELQLELAYGEVAELLGRISLLEGKLEEEKALSTELASRCWKIEVLKGKKEELECQLESANSTIHELQEKINSLEMKLEEGQTFSVELLARCQSMEAVNAKKKELESQLTGKQLEVGKLQEKVNILEGKVEEERALSSELAANIEAVEAKRKELVVQLALEHVEVGILQEKLIILEKQVEEKRALSADFARKYHQLEHEPTSKQQATELHRSTSSNRVLKARQVTGVAFLSF
;
A
#
# COMPACT_ATOMS: atom_id res chain seq x y z
N MET A 1 -25.26 -17.54 -40.78
CA MET A 1 -26.13 -16.41 -41.16
C MET A 1 -25.95 -16.15 -42.65
N ASP A 2 -26.98 -16.30 -43.47
CA ASP A 2 -26.85 -16.06 -44.92
C ASP A 2 -26.98 -14.58 -45.29
N ARG A 3 -25.89 -13.99 -45.82
CA ARG A 3 -25.93 -12.68 -46.50
C ARG A 3 -25.30 -12.73 -47.89
N ARG A 4 -25.97 -13.51 -48.75
CA ARG A 4 -26.42 -13.11 -50.09
C ARG A 4 -25.42 -12.30 -50.93
N SER A 5 -24.71 -12.98 -51.83
CA SER A 5 -24.09 -12.35 -52.99
C SER A 5 -25.16 -11.80 -53.94
N TRP A 6 -25.20 -10.48 -54.16
CA TRP A 6 -26.09 -9.85 -55.13
C TRP A 6 -25.50 -9.92 -56.54
N LEU A 7 -25.76 -11.01 -57.24
CA LEU A 7 -25.54 -11.12 -58.68
C LEU A 7 -26.45 -10.12 -59.42
N TRP A 8 -25.86 -9.10 -60.04
CA TRP A 8 -26.58 -8.16 -60.92
C TRP A 8 -26.95 -8.83 -62.25
N ARG A 9 -27.99 -9.66 -62.19
CA ARG A 9 -28.68 -10.25 -63.35
C ARG A 9 -29.41 -9.14 -64.12
N ARG A 10 -28.71 -8.42 -65.00
CA ARG A 10 -29.38 -7.59 -66.01
C ARG A 10 -30.17 -8.50 -66.95
N LYS A 11 -31.48 -8.27 -67.03
CA LYS A 11 -32.38 -8.78 -68.08
C LYS A 11 -33.40 -7.69 -68.39
N THR A 12 -34.06 -7.78 -69.54
CA THR A 12 -34.64 -6.66 -70.31
C THR A 12 -33.56 -5.72 -70.89
N SER A 13 -33.70 -5.19 -72.11
CA SER A 13 -34.78 -5.42 -73.08
C SER A 13 -34.66 -6.75 -73.81
N ASP A 14 -35.80 -7.40 -74.06
CA ASP A 14 -35.91 -8.38 -75.14
C ASP A 14 -35.98 -7.68 -76.49
N LYS A 15 -35.37 -8.29 -77.53
CA LYS A 15 -35.97 -8.50 -78.87
C LYS A 15 -34.97 -9.18 -79.82
N SER A 16 -35.27 -10.43 -80.17
CA SER A 16 -34.62 -11.28 -81.20
C SER A 16 -33.11 -11.48 -81.03
N PRO A 17 -32.67 -12.73 -80.82
CA PRO A 17 -32.46 -13.56 -82.01
C PRO A 17 -33.20 -14.90 -81.96
N GLY A 18 -33.49 -15.42 -83.16
CA GLY A 18 -33.94 -16.80 -83.37
C GLY A 18 -33.30 -17.34 -84.64
N GLU A 19 -32.30 -18.21 -84.49
CA GLU A 19 -31.84 -19.07 -85.57
C GLU A 19 -32.91 -20.15 -85.83
N THR A 20 -33.12 -20.52 -87.09
CA THR A 20 -33.45 -21.91 -87.44
C THR A 20 -33.26 -22.14 -88.94
N GLU A 21 -32.42 -23.10 -89.29
CA GLU A 21 -32.57 -23.81 -90.55
C GLU A 21 -33.81 -24.71 -90.46
N SER A 22 -34.75 -24.59 -91.39
CA SER A 22 -35.69 -25.68 -91.67
C SER A 22 -36.36 -25.54 -93.03
N SER A 23 -36.48 -26.65 -93.74
CA SER A 23 -37.12 -26.74 -95.06
C SER A 23 -38.64 -26.74 -94.94
N GLY A 24 -39.34 -26.00 -95.80
CA GLY A 24 -40.80 -26.03 -95.93
C GLY A 24 -41.24 -25.37 -97.24
N SER A 25 -42.10 -26.05 -98.01
CA SER A 25 -42.40 -25.71 -99.41
C SER A 25 -43.81 -25.15 -99.65
N VAL A 26 -44.02 -24.71 -100.90
CA VAL A 26 -45.30 -24.55 -101.64
C VAL A 26 -46.32 -23.44 -101.28
N SER A 27 -46.33 -22.42 -102.16
CA SER A 27 -47.47 -22.05 -103.05
C SER A 27 -48.55 -21.03 -102.64
N SER A 28 -49.07 -20.41 -103.72
CA SER A 28 -50.36 -19.72 -103.94
C SER A 28 -50.48 -18.19 -103.75
N GLU A 29 -50.63 -17.50 -104.91
CA GLU A 29 -51.83 -16.72 -105.34
C GLU A 29 -52.32 -15.50 -104.52
N MET A 30 -52.91 -14.43 -105.08
CA MET A 30 -53.21 -14.03 -106.48
C MET A 30 -53.52 -12.50 -106.59
N HIS A 31 -53.11 -11.85 -107.70
CA HIS A 31 -53.69 -10.64 -108.33
C HIS A 31 -53.83 -9.30 -107.55
N SER A 32 -53.85 -8.11 -108.17
CA SER A 32 -53.82 -7.66 -109.59
C SER A 32 -53.22 -6.23 -109.68
N GLY A 33 -53.03 -5.53 -110.82
CA GLY A 33 -53.33 -5.80 -112.25
C GLY A 33 -53.38 -4.49 -113.07
N GLU A 34 -53.69 -4.56 -114.38
CA GLU A 34 -53.87 -3.42 -115.33
C GLU A 34 -52.62 -2.54 -115.63
N GLN A 35 -52.55 -1.68 -116.67
CA GLN A 35 -53.56 -1.28 -117.68
C GLN A 35 -53.04 -1.25 -119.15
N VAL A 36 -53.96 -1.64 -120.06
CA VAL A 36 -54.18 -1.29 -121.49
C VAL A 36 -53.42 -0.03 -122.03
N CYS A 37 -52.79 0.01 -123.22
CA CYS A 37 -53.43 -0.10 -124.56
C CYS A 37 -52.49 -0.27 -125.81
N SER A 38 -52.88 -1.18 -126.74
CA SER A 38 -52.79 -1.18 -128.24
C SER A 38 -51.51 -1.03 -129.10
N SER A 39 -51.53 -1.75 -130.25
CA SER A 39 -50.63 -1.68 -131.45
C SER A 39 -51.25 -0.77 -132.57
N PRO A 40 -50.92 -0.76 -133.92
CA PRO A 40 -50.19 -1.71 -134.81
C PRO A 40 -49.24 -1.09 -135.90
N CYS A 41 -48.76 -1.89 -136.87
CA CYS A 41 -47.91 -1.51 -138.04
C CYS A 41 -48.70 -1.20 -139.34
N PRO A 42 -48.12 -0.52 -140.37
CA PRO A 42 -47.85 -1.17 -141.68
C PRO A 42 -46.61 -0.64 -142.47
N VAL A 43 -46.64 -0.55 -143.82
CA VAL A 43 -45.47 -0.66 -144.74
C VAL A 43 -45.53 0.29 -145.99
N SER A 44 -44.35 0.67 -146.54
CA SER A 44 -44.03 1.04 -147.95
C SER A 44 -44.13 2.49 -148.53
N SER A 45 -42.95 3.06 -148.84
CA SER A 45 -42.49 3.70 -150.13
C SER A 45 -43.27 4.78 -150.96
N LYS A 46 -42.67 6.00 -151.07
CA LYS A 46 -41.94 6.57 -152.27
C LYS A 46 -42.61 7.52 -153.34
N ASP A 47 -41.81 8.53 -153.78
CA ASP A 47 -41.76 9.34 -155.05
C ASP A 47 -42.82 10.45 -155.41
N VAL A 48 -42.52 11.50 -156.24
CA VAL A 48 -41.29 12.32 -156.49
C VAL A 48 -41.54 13.61 -157.34
N SER A 49 -40.66 14.65 -157.22
CA SER A 49 -40.41 15.78 -158.19
C SER A 49 -39.40 16.81 -157.61
N HIS A 50 -38.76 17.77 -158.32
CA HIS A 50 -38.16 17.83 -159.69
C HIS A 50 -37.26 19.11 -159.86
N GLU A 51 -36.34 19.13 -160.84
CA GLU A 51 -35.37 20.19 -161.27
C GLU A 51 -34.18 20.57 -160.33
N ASP A 52 -32.97 20.72 -160.91
CA ASP A 52 -31.68 20.42 -160.25
C ASP A 52 -30.64 21.58 -160.27
N ASN A 53 -31.04 22.80 -160.62
CA ASN A 53 -30.14 23.89 -161.03
C ASN A 53 -29.20 24.45 -159.91
N GLU A 54 -29.46 24.13 -158.64
CA GLU A 54 -28.77 24.70 -157.47
C GLU A 54 -27.51 23.91 -157.04
N THR A 55 -27.25 22.78 -157.70
CA THR A 55 -26.38 21.69 -157.27
C THR A 55 -24.89 22.03 -157.07
N ILE A 56 -24.28 22.93 -157.87
CA ILE A 56 -22.82 23.17 -157.79
C ILE A 56 -22.43 24.09 -156.62
N LYS A 57 -23.19 25.17 -156.37
CA LYS A 57 -22.94 26.04 -155.19
C LYS A 57 -23.11 25.23 -153.89
N LEU A 58 -24.19 24.44 -153.85
CA LEU A 58 -24.50 23.50 -152.79
C LEU A 58 -23.34 22.52 -152.51
N LEU A 59 -22.55 22.11 -153.51
CA LEU A 59 -21.39 21.23 -153.30
C LEU A 59 -20.19 21.94 -152.66
N ASN A 60 -19.85 23.16 -153.07
CA ASN A 60 -18.75 23.91 -152.44
C ASN A 60 -19.11 24.35 -151.02
N GLU A 61 -20.36 24.76 -150.81
CA GLU A 61 -20.91 25.07 -149.49
C GLU A 61 -20.91 23.85 -148.57
N LYS A 62 -21.29 22.66 -149.08
CA LYS A 62 -21.11 21.38 -148.39
C LYS A 62 -19.65 21.07 -148.05
N LEU A 63 -18.68 21.41 -148.91
CA LEU A 63 -17.26 21.17 -148.65
C LEU A 63 -16.73 22.09 -147.53
N SER A 64 -17.04 23.40 -147.57
CA SER A 64 -16.67 24.33 -146.50
C SER A 64 -17.37 23.98 -145.18
N ALA A 65 -18.64 23.59 -145.21
CA ALA A 65 -19.35 23.08 -144.05
C ALA A 65 -18.73 21.77 -143.52
N ALA A 66 -18.27 20.86 -144.40
CA ALA A 66 -17.58 19.65 -144.00
C ALA A 66 -16.22 19.94 -143.33
N LEU A 67 -15.43 20.89 -143.85
CA LEU A 67 -14.15 21.28 -143.25
C LEU A 67 -14.34 21.98 -141.90
N LEU A 68 -15.32 22.89 -141.76
CA LEU A 68 -15.67 23.50 -140.47
C LEU A 68 -16.20 22.47 -139.46
N ASN A 69 -16.96 21.47 -139.92
CA ASN A 69 -17.42 20.34 -139.11
C ASN A 69 -16.24 19.44 -138.68
N VAL A 70 -15.23 19.23 -139.53
CA VAL A 70 -13.99 18.53 -139.18
C VAL A 70 -13.20 19.32 -138.13
N SER A 71 -12.96 20.63 -138.30
CA SER A 71 -12.21 21.41 -137.31
C SER A 71 -12.96 21.52 -135.98
N ALA A 72 -14.28 21.72 -136.00
CA ALA A 72 -15.10 21.72 -134.79
C ALA A 72 -15.08 20.35 -134.06
N LYS A 73 -15.04 19.24 -134.81
CA LYS A 73 -14.85 17.90 -134.24
C LYS A 73 -13.44 17.68 -133.72
N GLU A 74 -12.42 18.21 -134.37
CA GLU A 74 -11.04 18.11 -133.91
C GLU A 74 -10.85 18.87 -132.59
N ASP A 75 -11.43 20.07 -132.47
CA ASP A 75 -11.40 20.85 -131.22
C ASP A 75 -12.29 20.23 -130.13
N LEU A 76 -13.43 19.62 -130.48
CA LEU A 76 -14.20 18.79 -129.55
C LEU A 76 -13.39 17.58 -129.06
N VAL A 77 -12.65 16.90 -129.94
CA VAL A 77 -11.74 15.80 -129.57
C VAL A 77 -10.62 16.29 -128.64
N LYS A 78 -10.05 17.49 -128.87
CA LYS A 78 -9.08 18.11 -127.95
C LYS A 78 -9.70 18.44 -126.58
N GLN A 79 -10.94 18.94 -126.55
CA GLN A 79 -11.66 19.18 -125.30
C GLN A 79 -11.94 17.86 -124.56
N HIS A 80 -12.43 16.83 -125.24
CA HIS A 80 -12.65 15.50 -124.68
C HIS A 80 -11.35 14.87 -124.18
N GLY A 81 -10.23 15.07 -124.89
CA GLY A 81 -8.89 14.67 -124.45
C GLY A 81 -8.50 15.32 -123.13
N LYS A 82 -8.62 16.65 -123.01
CA LYS A 82 -8.36 17.37 -121.76
C LYS A 82 -9.28 16.94 -120.62
N ILE A 83 -10.56 16.74 -120.88
CA ILE A 83 -11.52 16.26 -119.87
C ILE A 83 -11.14 14.84 -119.40
N ALA A 84 -10.63 13.99 -120.29
CA ALA A 84 -10.10 12.68 -119.93
C ALA A 84 -8.79 12.76 -119.13
N GLU A 85 -7.87 13.66 -119.50
CA GLU A 85 -6.63 13.93 -118.74
C GLU A 85 -6.92 14.47 -117.33
N GLU A 86 -7.80 15.48 -117.20
CA GLU A 86 -8.23 16.04 -115.93
C GLU A 86 -8.96 15.00 -115.06
N ALA A 87 -9.81 14.15 -115.67
CA ALA A 87 -10.44 13.04 -114.97
C ALA A 87 -9.41 12.02 -114.47
N VAL A 88 -8.45 11.59 -115.31
CA VAL A 88 -7.39 10.65 -114.92
C VAL A 88 -6.52 11.21 -113.80
N LEU A 89 -6.13 12.48 -113.86
CA LEU A 89 -5.40 13.15 -112.78
C LEU A 89 -6.23 13.22 -111.48
N GLY A 90 -7.55 13.41 -111.59
CA GLY A 90 -8.48 13.31 -110.47
C GLY A 90 -8.51 11.90 -109.85
N TRP A 91 -8.61 10.86 -110.68
CA TRP A 91 -8.58 9.46 -110.25
C TRP A 91 -7.24 9.10 -109.58
N GLU A 92 -6.11 9.47 -110.19
CA GLU A 92 -4.79 9.21 -109.59
C GLU A 92 -4.60 9.91 -108.24
N ASN A 93 -5.13 11.13 -108.08
CA ASN A 93 -5.02 11.86 -106.81
C ASN A 93 -5.93 11.25 -105.74
N ALA A 94 -7.16 10.86 -106.10
CA ALA A 94 -8.04 10.11 -105.22
C ALA A 94 -7.42 8.74 -104.82
N GLU A 95 -6.73 8.05 -105.73
CA GLU A 95 -6.01 6.81 -105.42
C GLU A 95 -4.84 7.05 -104.45
N LYS A 96 -4.05 8.11 -104.65
CA LYS A 96 -2.98 8.51 -103.72
C LYS A 96 -3.55 8.85 -102.32
N GLU A 97 -4.67 9.56 -102.25
CA GLU A 97 -5.37 9.84 -100.99
C GLU A 97 -5.88 8.56 -100.31
N ILE A 98 -6.56 7.67 -101.05
CA ILE A 98 -7.04 6.37 -100.56
C ILE A 98 -5.88 5.51 -100.04
N LEU A 99 -4.74 5.47 -100.73
CA LEU A 99 -3.55 4.76 -100.28
C LEU A 99 -2.99 5.35 -98.98
N SER A 100 -2.96 6.68 -98.85
CA SER A 100 -2.50 7.35 -97.62
C SER A 100 -3.43 7.09 -96.42
N LEU A 101 -4.76 7.15 -96.64
CA LEU A 101 -5.77 6.84 -95.62
C LEU A 101 -5.73 5.36 -95.23
N LYS A 102 -5.53 4.45 -96.20
CA LYS A 102 -5.32 3.03 -95.92
C LYS A 102 -4.07 2.80 -95.07
N GLN A 103 -2.96 3.47 -95.39
CA GLN A 103 -1.73 3.36 -94.60
C GLN A 103 -1.93 3.88 -93.15
N GLN A 104 -2.69 4.96 -92.96
CA GLN A 104 -3.05 5.48 -91.63
C GLN A 104 -4.00 4.53 -90.87
N LEU A 105 -4.99 3.94 -91.55
CA LEU A 105 -5.89 2.94 -90.98
C LEU A 105 -5.13 1.67 -90.56
N GLU A 106 -4.20 1.19 -91.38
CA GLU A 106 -3.36 0.06 -91.00
C GLU A 106 -2.37 0.41 -89.87
N ALA A 107 -1.86 1.64 -89.80
CA ALA A 107 -1.00 2.08 -88.69
C ALA A 107 -1.77 2.11 -87.36
N THR A 108 -2.91 2.81 -87.33
CA THR A 108 -3.79 2.88 -86.15
C THR A 108 -4.37 1.52 -85.76
N SER A 109 -4.62 0.62 -86.72
CA SER A 109 -5.01 -0.76 -86.43
C SER A 109 -3.90 -1.56 -85.72
N ARG A 110 -2.63 -1.38 -86.11
CA ARG A 110 -1.47 -2.02 -85.43
C ARG A 110 -1.22 -1.43 -84.04
N GLU A 111 -1.44 -0.13 -83.88
CA GLU A 111 -1.39 0.53 -82.57
C GLU A 111 -2.51 -0.01 -81.66
N ASN A 112 -3.75 -0.09 -82.16
CA ASN A 112 -4.88 -0.64 -81.41
C ASN A 112 -4.63 -2.09 -80.96
N SER A 113 -4.14 -2.99 -81.83
CA SER A 113 -3.81 -4.35 -81.41
C SER A 113 -2.73 -4.38 -80.31
N SER A 114 -1.71 -3.52 -80.39
CA SER A 114 -0.70 -3.41 -79.33
C SER A 114 -1.24 -2.84 -78.01
N LEU A 115 -2.29 -2.02 -78.07
CA LEU A 115 -3.01 -1.53 -76.90
C LEU A 115 -3.92 -2.61 -76.29
N GLU A 116 -4.57 -3.43 -77.13
CA GLU A 116 -5.37 -4.58 -76.71
C GLU A 116 -4.50 -5.64 -76.02
N ASP A 117 -3.37 -6.02 -76.61
CA ASP A 117 -2.36 -6.91 -75.99
C ASP A 117 -1.92 -6.37 -74.62
N ARG A 118 -1.63 -5.06 -74.54
CA ARG A 118 -1.23 -4.41 -73.28
C ARG A 118 -2.36 -4.41 -72.25
N VAL A 119 -3.63 -4.26 -72.66
CA VAL A 119 -4.79 -4.38 -71.76
C VAL A 119 -4.94 -5.81 -71.24
N VAL A 120 -4.75 -6.82 -72.09
CA VAL A 120 -4.76 -8.25 -71.68
C VAL A 120 -3.64 -8.53 -70.66
N HIS A 121 -2.43 -8.03 -70.90
CA HIS A 121 -1.33 -8.17 -69.94
C HIS A 121 -1.58 -7.46 -68.61
N LEU A 122 -2.18 -6.26 -68.63
CA LEU A 122 -2.54 -5.52 -67.41
C LEU A 122 -3.69 -6.17 -66.63
N ASP A 123 -4.69 -6.71 -67.31
CA ASP A 123 -5.78 -7.49 -66.69
C ASP A 123 -5.26 -8.79 -66.07
N ALA A 124 -4.35 -9.51 -66.75
CA ALA A 124 -3.70 -10.69 -66.19
C ALA A 124 -2.86 -10.35 -64.94
N ALA A 125 -2.08 -9.27 -64.97
CA ALA A 125 -1.31 -8.80 -63.82
C ALA A 125 -2.23 -8.37 -62.66
N LEU A 126 -3.31 -7.64 -62.94
CA LEU A 126 -4.30 -7.23 -61.95
C LEU A 126 -4.98 -8.44 -61.29
N LYS A 127 -5.34 -9.46 -62.08
CA LYS A 127 -5.91 -10.72 -61.57
C LYS A 127 -4.95 -11.44 -60.64
N GLU A 128 -3.66 -11.49 -60.96
CA GLU A 128 -2.64 -12.09 -60.09
C GLU A 128 -2.42 -11.27 -58.81
N CYS A 129 -2.34 -9.94 -58.88
CA CYS A 129 -2.27 -9.09 -57.68
C CYS A 129 -3.51 -9.26 -56.78
N VAL A 130 -4.72 -9.35 -57.36
CA VAL A 130 -5.96 -9.62 -56.61
C VAL A 130 -5.95 -11.04 -56.01
N ARG A 131 -5.38 -12.03 -56.70
CA ARG A 131 -5.20 -13.40 -56.16
C ARG A 131 -4.24 -13.40 -54.97
N GLN A 132 -3.11 -12.71 -55.06
CA GLN A 132 -2.13 -12.57 -53.98
C GLN A 132 -2.70 -11.83 -52.76
N LEU A 133 -3.49 -10.76 -52.99
CA LEU A 133 -4.19 -10.03 -51.91
C LEU A 133 -5.26 -10.89 -51.22
N ARG A 134 -5.92 -11.80 -51.94
CA ARG A 134 -6.85 -12.77 -51.33
C ARG A 134 -6.10 -13.82 -50.52
N GLN A 135 -5.09 -14.45 -51.11
CA GLN A 135 -4.28 -15.47 -50.42
C GLN A 135 -3.63 -14.91 -49.14
N THR A 136 -2.99 -13.74 -49.20
CA THR A 136 -2.35 -13.13 -48.02
C THR A 136 -3.35 -12.71 -46.95
N ARG A 137 -4.58 -12.32 -47.32
CA ARG A 137 -5.69 -12.11 -46.38
C ARG A 137 -6.16 -13.42 -45.77
N GLU A 138 -6.38 -14.46 -46.57
CA GLU A 138 -6.84 -15.79 -46.13
C GLU A 138 -5.83 -16.42 -45.16
N GLU A 139 -4.54 -16.41 -45.49
CA GLU A 139 -3.46 -16.83 -44.60
C GLU A 139 -3.38 -16.02 -43.30
N GLN A 140 -3.73 -14.73 -43.32
CA GLN A 140 -3.75 -13.89 -42.12
C GLN A 140 -4.99 -14.12 -41.26
N GLU A 141 -6.15 -14.37 -41.88
CA GLU A 141 -7.39 -14.73 -41.20
C GLU A 141 -7.30 -16.14 -40.57
N GLU A 142 -6.57 -17.06 -41.20
CA GLU A 142 -6.19 -18.37 -40.64
C GLU A 142 -5.25 -18.21 -39.44
N LYS A 143 -4.12 -17.48 -39.58
CA LYS A 143 -3.19 -17.19 -38.46
C LYS A 143 -3.88 -16.51 -37.27
N VAL A 144 -4.88 -15.65 -37.52
CA VAL A 144 -5.69 -15.03 -36.47
C VAL A 144 -6.65 -16.04 -35.83
N HIS A 145 -7.30 -16.92 -36.58
CA HIS A 145 -8.12 -18.01 -36.01
C HIS A 145 -7.28 -18.97 -35.17
N ASP A 146 -6.09 -19.36 -35.61
CA ASP A 146 -5.19 -20.22 -34.84
C ASP A 146 -4.73 -19.55 -33.54
N ALA A 147 -4.36 -18.26 -33.59
CA ALA A 147 -4.01 -17.49 -32.41
C ALA A 147 -5.19 -17.37 -31.42
N ILE A 148 -6.41 -17.11 -31.93
CA ILE A 148 -7.64 -17.05 -31.12
C ILE A 148 -7.93 -18.41 -30.50
N THR A 149 -8.04 -19.50 -31.28
CA THR A 149 -8.39 -20.82 -30.72
C THR A 149 -7.32 -21.34 -29.76
N LYS A 150 -6.04 -21.00 -29.96
CA LYS A 150 -4.97 -21.31 -29.00
C LYS A 150 -5.17 -20.54 -27.70
N LYS A 151 -5.49 -19.25 -27.76
CA LYS A 151 -5.80 -18.44 -26.58
C LYS A 151 -7.07 -18.87 -25.87
N THR A 152 -8.14 -19.24 -26.60
CA THR A 152 -9.35 -19.83 -26.03
C THR A 152 -9.02 -21.08 -25.23
N ARG A 153 -8.24 -22.02 -25.78
CA ARG A 153 -7.82 -23.25 -25.07
C ARG A 153 -6.93 -22.98 -23.86
N GLU A 154 -6.06 -21.97 -23.92
CA GLU A 154 -5.27 -21.53 -22.75
C GLU A 154 -6.18 -20.97 -21.64
N TRP A 155 -7.15 -20.11 -21.98
CA TRP A 155 -8.10 -19.52 -21.03
C TRP A 155 -9.09 -20.55 -20.49
N GLU A 156 -9.50 -21.55 -21.28
CA GLU A 156 -10.31 -22.68 -20.83
C GLU A 156 -9.55 -23.55 -19.82
N SER A 157 -8.26 -23.79 -20.04
CA SER A 157 -7.41 -24.52 -19.09
C SER A 157 -7.22 -23.76 -17.78
N GLU A 158 -6.91 -22.46 -17.85
CA GLU A 158 -6.74 -21.60 -16.67
C GLU A 158 -8.07 -21.45 -15.89
N LYS A 159 -9.20 -21.31 -16.59
CA LYS A 159 -10.54 -21.32 -16.00
C LYS A 159 -10.83 -22.64 -15.27
N LEU A 160 -10.56 -23.79 -15.89
CA LEU A 160 -10.77 -25.10 -15.26
C LEU A 160 -9.89 -25.29 -14.03
N GLU A 161 -8.64 -24.82 -14.06
CA GLU A 161 -7.75 -24.88 -12.89
C GLU A 161 -8.24 -23.99 -11.74
N LEU A 162 -8.78 -22.79 -12.04
CA LEU A 162 -9.42 -21.93 -11.05
C LEU A 162 -10.75 -22.51 -10.52
N GLU A 163 -11.56 -23.17 -11.36
CA GLU A 163 -12.77 -23.89 -10.92
C GLU A 163 -12.42 -25.06 -10.00
N ILE A 164 -11.33 -25.80 -10.27
CA ILE A 164 -10.79 -26.84 -9.39
C ILE A 164 -10.35 -26.22 -8.04
N GLN A 165 -9.59 -25.12 -8.06
CA GLN A 165 -9.15 -24.45 -6.82
C GLN A 165 -10.33 -23.94 -5.98
N LEU A 166 -11.39 -23.41 -6.61
CA LEU A 166 -12.60 -22.97 -5.92
C LEU A 166 -13.34 -24.14 -5.27
N THR A 167 -13.50 -25.28 -5.95
CA THR A 167 -14.14 -26.47 -5.36
C THR A 167 -13.30 -27.09 -4.24
N GLU A 168 -11.98 -27.09 -4.35
CA GLU A 168 -11.09 -27.56 -3.28
C GLU A 168 -11.14 -26.64 -2.04
N LEU A 169 -11.21 -25.32 -2.23
CA LEU A 169 -11.40 -24.35 -1.15
C LEU A 169 -12.79 -24.48 -0.50
N GLN A 170 -13.84 -24.71 -1.29
CA GLN A 170 -15.18 -24.97 -0.78
C GLN A 170 -15.20 -26.23 0.10
N ALA A 171 -14.67 -27.35 -0.39
CA ALA A 171 -14.58 -28.60 0.39
C ALA A 171 -13.77 -28.43 1.68
N LYS A 172 -12.69 -27.63 1.67
CA LYS A 172 -11.93 -27.27 2.87
C LYS A 172 -12.72 -26.42 3.87
N MET A 173 -13.61 -25.53 3.40
CA MET A 173 -14.52 -24.77 4.26
C MET A 173 -15.63 -25.65 4.82
N GLU A 174 -16.21 -26.55 4.03
CA GLU A 174 -17.26 -27.48 4.44
C GLU A 174 -16.75 -28.46 5.51
N ALA A 175 -15.60 -29.12 5.28
CA ALA A 175 -14.98 -29.98 6.30
C ALA A 175 -14.59 -29.23 7.59
N LYS A 176 -14.28 -27.93 7.49
CA LYS A 176 -14.06 -27.06 8.66
C LYS A 176 -15.37 -26.74 9.38
N ALA A 177 -16.46 -26.50 8.64
CA ALA A 177 -17.78 -26.27 9.20
C ALA A 177 -18.35 -27.53 9.88
N GLU A 178 -18.16 -28.72 9.29
CA GLU A 178 -18.51 -30.01 9.89
C GLU A 178 -17.74 -30.26 11.19
N THR A 179 -16.43 -30.00 11.21
CA THR A 179 -15.62 -30.18 12.43
C THR A 179 -15.97 -29.17 13.53
N THR A 180 -16.32 -27.91 13.20
CA THR A 180 -16.84 -26.97 14.20
C THR A 180 -18.24 -27.32 14.68
N THR A 181 -19.17 -27.68 13.79
CA THR A 181 -20.55 -28.02 14.19
C THR A 181 -20.62 -29.32 14.99
N SER A 182 -19.77 -30.30 14.68
CA SER A 182 -19.57 -31.51 15.48
C SER A 182 -19.02 -31.20 16.88
N PHE A 183 -18.03 -30.29 16.98
CA PHE A 183 -17.51 -29.81 18.25
C PHE A 183 -18.59 -29.07 19.07
N ASP A 184 -19.35 -28.18 18.44
CA ASP A 184 -20.43 -27.41 19.08
C ASP A 184 -21.63 -28.27 19.48
N HIS A 185 -21.89 -29.37 18.76
CA HIS A 185 -22.90 -30.36 19.15
C HIS A 185 -22.41 -31.16 20.37
N ARG A 186 -21.15 -31.60 20.38
CA ARG A 186 -20.52 -32.28 21.53
C ARG A 186 -20.40 -31.38 22.77
N LEU A 187 -20.25 -30.06 22.59
CA LEU A 187 -20.34 -29.12 23.70
C LEU A 187 -21.78 -28.96 24.21
N ARG A 188 -22.77 -28.85 23.31
CA ARG A 188 -24.19 -28.77 23.69
C ARG A 188 -24.66 -29.99 24.47
N THR A 189 -24.40 -31.21 23.99
CA THR A 189 -24.78 -32.43 24.72
C THR A 189 -24.06 -32.57 26.06
N LYS A 190 -22.82 -32.07 26.19
CA LYS A 190 -22.14 -32.02 27.48
C LYS A 190 -22.74 -30.97 28.44
N ILE A 191 -23.23 -29.85 27.93
CA ILE A 191 -23.95 -28.85 28.74
C ILE A 191 -25.30 -29.43 29.21
N GLU A 192 -26.06 -30.04 28.30
CA GLU A 192 -27.33 -30.71 28.57
C GLU A 192 -27.22 -31.76 29.69
N ILE A 193 -26.24 -32.68 29.62
CA ILE A 193 -25.95 -33.66 30.68
C ILE A 193 -25.62 -32.97 32.02
N LEU A 194 -24.85 -31.88 32.01
CA LEU A 194 -24.51 -31.14 33.23
C LEU A 194 -25.70 -30.36 33.81
N GLU A 195 -26.64 -29.94 32.97
CA GLU A 195 -27.90 -29.30 33.39
C GLU A 195 -28.89 -30.33 33.97
N GLU A 196 -28.93 -31.55 33.42
CA GLU A 196 -29.64 -32.70 34.02
C GLU A 196 -29.04 -33.10 35.38
N GLU A 197 -27.71 -33.29 35.46
CA GLU A 197 -27.01 -33.61 36.72
C GLU A 197 -27.24 -32.54 37.79
N ASN A 198 -27.16 -31.25 37.43
CA ASN A 198 -27.42 -30.13 38.33
C ASN A 198 -28.89 -30.11 38.80
N SER A 199 -29.83 -30.36 37.90
CA SER A 199 -31.26 -30.47 38.24
C SER A 199 -31.55 -31.63 39.19
N ALA A 200 -30.94 -32.80 38.95
CA ALA A 200 -31.05 -33.97 39.82
C ALA A 200 -30.42 -33.73 41.21
N LEU A 201 -29.23 -33.12 41.27
CA LEU A 201 -28.58 -32.74 42.53
C LEU A 201 -29.41 -31.73 43.32
N LYS A 202 -30.05 -30.76 42.64
CA LYS A 202 -30.95 -29.79 43.27
C LYS A 202 -32.17 -30.47 43.91
N VAL A 203 -32.83 -31.38 43.19
CA VAL A 203 -33.92 -32.20 43.76
C VAL A 203 -33.44 -33.06 44.93
N GLY A 204 -32.20 -33.57 44.87
CA GLY A 204 -31.56 -34.28 46.00
C GLY A 204 -31.35 -33.38 47.23
N ILE A 205 -30.99 -32.11 47.05
CA ILE A 205 -30.85 -31.13 48.13
C ILE A 205 -32.22 -30.75 48.71
N ASP A 206 -33.22 -30.50 47.87
CA ASP A 206 -34.58 -30.13 48.29
C ASP A 206 -35.25 -31.29 49.08
N THR A 207 -35.10 -32.54 48.63
CA THR A 207 -35.62 -33.73 49.32
C THR A 207 -34.88 -34.01 50.63
N LEU A 208 -33.55 -33.90 50.68
CA LEU A 208 -32.79 -34.01 51.92
C LEU A 208 -33.17 -32.92 52.93
N THR A 209 -33.41 -31.69 52.46
CA THR A 209 -33.86 -30.57 53.29
C THR A 209 -35.25 -30.85 53.89
N GLY A 210 -36.19 -31.37 53.09
CA GLY A 210 -37.50 -31.80 53.58
C GLY A 210 -37.42 -32.91 54.63
N ASN A 211 -36.54 -33.91 54.44
CA ASN A 211 -36.32 -34.98 55.41
C ASN A 211 -35.74 -34.46 56.74
N LEU A 212 -34.77 -33.52 56.69
CA LEU A 212 -34.21 -32.89 57.89
C LEU A 212 -35.25 -32.03 58.64
N GLN A 213 -36.13 -31.33 57.92
CA GLN A 213 -37.26 -30.62 58.52
C GLN A 213 -38.24 -31.60 59.19
N MET A 214 -38.56 -32.73 58.53
CA MET A 214 -39.42 -33.77 59.09
C MET A 214 -38.85 -34.36 60.39
N GLN A 215 -37.56 -34.72 60.40
CA GLN A 215 -36.85 -35.19 61.59
C GLN A 215 -36.80 -34.14 62.70
N THR A 216 -36.65 -32.85 62.36
CA THR A 216 -36.69 -31.77 63.34
C THR A 216 -38.06 -31.66 64.01
N ILE A 217 -39.15 -31.76 63.22
CA ILE A 217 -40.53 -31.76 63.74
C ILE A 217 -40.80 -33.02 64.58
N GLU A 218 -40.31 -34.20 64.17
CA GLU A 218 -40.41 -35.43 64.94
C GLU A 218 -39.70 -35.32 66.29
N LEU A 219 -38.48 -34.77 66.32
CA LEU A 219 -37.73 -34.50 67.54
C LEU A 219 -38.41 -33.45 68.43
N GLU A 220 -39.03 -32.41 67.88
CA GLU A 220 -39.87 -31.48 68.65
C GLU A 220 -41.08 -32.17 69.28
N LEU A 221 -41.78 -33.03 68.55
CA LEU A 221 -42.95 -33.75 69.04
C LEU A 221 -42.56 -34.81 70.09
N SER A 222 -41.45 -35.51 69.89
CA SER A 222 -40.84 -36.42 70.86
C SER A 222 -40.44 -35.66 72.13
N THR A 223 -39.80 -34.49 72.01
CA THR A 223 -39.45 -33.63 73.15
C THR A 223 -40.69 -33.14 73.89
N ARG A 224 -41.73 -32.67 73.18
CA ARG A 224 -42.99 -32.22 73.79
C ARG A 224 -43.74 -33.34 74.50
N THR A 225 -43.74 -34.56 73.97
CA THR A 225 -44.37 -35.72 74.62
C THR A 225 -43.57 -36.20 75.83
N ALA A 226 -42.23 -36.23 75.76
CA ALA A 226 -41.36 -36.48 76.90
C ALA A 226 -41.52 -35.41 78.00
N GLU A 227 -41.63 -34.12 77.64
CA GLU A 227 -41.96 -33.03 78.57
C GLU A 227 -43.34 -33.21 79.21
N ALA A 228 -44.36 -33.58 78.44
CA ALA A 228 -45.71 -33.79 78.95
C ALA A 228 -45.77 -34.97 79.93
N ALA A 229 -45.13 -36.09 79.59
CA ALA A 229 -44.95 -37.23 80.47
C ALA A 229 -44.16 -36.84 81.74
N SER A 230 -43.06 -36.10 81.60
CA SER A 230 -42.26 -35.60 82.74
C SER A 230 -43.08 -34.68 83.67
N LYS A 231 -43.91 -33.78 83.12
CA LYS A 231 -44.84 -32.93 83.89
C LYS A 231 -45.89 -33.79 84.62
N GLN A 232 -46.45 -34.80 83.95
CA GLN A 232 -47.41 -35.74 84.57
C GLN A 232 -46.75 -36.61 85.66
N HIS A 233 -45.52 -37.08 85.46
CA HIS A 233 -44.74 -37.80 86.47
C HIS A 233 -44.41 -36.89 87.66
N LEU A 234 -43.98 -35.66 87.42
CA LEU A 234 -43.70 -34.67 88.46
C LEU A 234 -44.95 -34.34 89.29
N ASP A 235 -46.13 -34.20 88.67
CA ASP A 235 -47.39 -34.01 89.39
C ASP A 235 -47.86 -35.28 90.10
N SER A 236 -47.55 -36.46 89.56
CA SER A 236 -47.78 -37.74 90.25
C SER A 236 -46.86 -37.91 91.46
N ILE A 237 -45.61 -37.45 91.38
CA ILE A 237 -44.66 -37.38 92.49
C ILE A 237 -45.13 -36.36 93.54
N LYS A 238 -45.65 -35.19 93.14
CA LYS A 238 -46.28 -34.23 94.08
C LYS A 238 -47.49 -34.85 94.80
N LYS A 239 -48.33 -35.61 94.09
CA LYS A 239 -49.47 -36.35 94.68
C LYS A 239 -48.97 -37.44 95.64
N LEU A 240 -47.98 -38.23 95.23
CA LEU A 240 -47.36 -39.27 96.06
C LEU A 240 -46.73 -38.68 97.32
N ALA A 241 -46.00 -37.55 97.22
CA ALA A 241 -45.39 -36.88 98.37
C ALA A 241 -46.44 -36.34 99.35
N ARG A 242 -47.59 -35.83 98.87
CA ARG A 242 -48.74 -35.46 99.72
C ARG A 242 -49.36 -36.68 100.41
N LEU A 243 -49.59 -37.76 99.67
CA LEU A 243 -50.07 -39.03 100.22
C LEU A 243 -49.07 -39.63 101.23
N GLU A 244 -47.77 -39.50 101.00
CA GLU A 244 -46.75 -39.98 101.92
C GLU A 244 -46.64 -39.10 103.17
N ALA A 245 -46.83 -37.78 103.05
CA ALA A 245 -46.95 -36.88 104.19
C ALA A 245 -48.18 -37.23 105.05
N GLU A 246 -49.33 -37.53 104.43
CA GLU A 246 -50.50 -38.06 105.11
C GLU A 246 -50.23 -39.43 105.75
N CYS A 247 -49.59 -40.36 105.05
CA CYS A 247 -49.17 -41.64 105.62
C CYS A 247 -48.21 -41.47 106.82
N ARG A 248 -47.28 -40.50 106.77
CA ARG A 248 -46.43 -40.13 107.91
C ARG A 248 -47.25 -39.54 109.05
N ARG A 249 -48.23 -38.66 108.78
CA ARG A 249 -49.15 -38.08 109.77
C ARG A 249 -50.01 -39.15 110.44
N LEU A 250 -50.58 -40.07 109.67
CA LEU A 250 -51.38 -41.21 110.16
C LEU A 250 -50.52 -42.18 110.98
N ARG A 251 -49.30 -42.54 110.53
CA ARG A 251 -48.35 -43.34 111.33
C ARG A 251 -47.93 -42.63 112.61
N ALA A 252 -47.78 -41.30 112.60
CA ALA A 252 -47.49 -40.52 113.81
C ALA A 252 -48.68 -40.47 114.77
N ALA A 253 -49.91 -40.35 114.26
CA ALA A 253 -51.13 -40.45 115.06
C ALA A 253 -51.30 -41.84 115.69
N ALA A 254 -51.10 -42.91 114.90
CA ALA A 254 -51.13 -44.29 115.38
C ALA A 254 -50.07 -44.55 116.48
N ARG A 255 -48.85 -44.00 116.33
CA ARG A 255 -47.80 -44.08 117.36
C ARG A 255 -48.08 -43.24 118.61
N LYS A 256 -48.79 -42.11 118.47
CA LYS A 256 -49.30 -41.34 119.64
C LYS A 256 -50.39 -42.10 120.39
N LEU A 257 -51.22 -42.88 119.68
CA LEU A 257 -52.20 -43.80 120.28
C LEU A 257 -51.55 -45.05 120.90
N SER A 258 -50.32 -45.42 120.52
CA SER A 258 -49.63 -46.59 121.03
C SER A 258 -48.67 -46.33 122.20
N LEU A 259 -48.57 -45.10 122.73
CA LEU A 259 -47.75 -44.79 123.92
C LEU A 259 -48.54 -45.00 125.23
N ALA A 260 -49.25 -46.13 125.31
CA ALA A 260 -50.11 -46.50 126.44
C ALA A 260 -50.11 -48.02 126.72
N ASN A 261 -49.09 -48.75 126.28
CA ASN A 261 -48.79 -50.10 126.76
C ASN A 261 -47.30 -50.43 126.57
N GLU A 262 -46.71 -51.26 127.44
CA GLU A 262 -45.30 -51.65 127.33
C GLU A 262 -45.11 -52.95 126.52
N HIS A 263 -44.00 -53.05 125.76
CA HIS A 263 -42.88 -53.96 126.06
C HIS A 263 -41.85 -54.10 124.91
N LYS A 264 -40.64 -53.59 125.16
CA LYS A 264 -39.29 -54.16 124.88
C LYS A 264 -39.10 -55.33 123.88
N VAL A 265 -38.30 -55.08 122.83
CA VAL A 265 -37.28 -55.91 122.10
C VAL A 265 -37.05 -55.20 120.73
N ILE A 266 -35.90 -54.71 120.25
CA ILE A 266 -34.45 -55.09 120.23
C ILE A 266 -34.01 -55.93 118.99
N SER A 267 -33.61 -55.19 117.94
CA SER A 267 -32.46 -55.35 117.02
C SER A 267 -32.13 -56.61 116.16
N ASN A 268 -31.77 -56.32 114.89
CA ASN A 268 -30.58 -56.77 114.11
C ASN A 268 -30.62 -57.84 112.96
N SER A 269 -30.08 -57.40 111.79
CA SER A 269 -29.07 -58.07 110.92
C SER A 269 -29.46 -58.90 109.66
N HIS A 270 -28.47 -58.98 108.75
CA HIS A 270 -28.28 -59.73 107.48
C HIS A 270 -28.89 -59.14 106.17
N TYR A 271 -28.22 -58.91 105.00
CA TYR A 271 -26.96 -59.37 104.32
C TYR A 271 -27.23 -60.46 103.25
N VAL A 272 -26.88 -60.38 101.94
CA VAL A 272 -26.12 -59.40 101.08
C VAL A 272 -26.45 -59.61 99.56
N GLU A 273 -25.54 -59.26 98.62
CA GLU A 273 -25.54 -59.50 97.14
C GLU A 273 -26.51 -58.68 96.24
N SER A 274 -26.32 -58.49 94.90
CA SER A 274 -25.32 -58.99 93.91
C SER A 274 -25.03 -58.01 92.74
N LEU A 275 -24.29 -58.45 91.69
CA LEU A 275 -23.97 -57.82 90.37
C LEU A 275 -24.03 -58.93 89.25
N THR A 276 -23.78 -58.81 87.93
CA THR A 276 -23.18 -57.84 86.95
C THR A 276 -23.99 -57.87 85.59
N ASP A 277 -23.41 -57.74 84.38
CA ASP A 277 -23.21 -56.49 83.60
C ASP A 277 -23.00 -56.73 82.06
N SER A 278 -23.03 -55.66 81.23
CA SER A 278 -22.41 -55.44 79.89
C SER A 278 -22.94 -56.01 78.53
N GLN A 279 -23.26 -55.04 77.63
CA GLN A 279 -22.94 -54.87 76.17
C GLN A 279 -23.55 -55.67 74.96
N SER A 280 -23.81 -54.89 73.87
CA SER A 280 -23.46 -55.10 72.43
C SER A 280 -24.50 -55.49 71.33
N ASP A 281 -24.71 -54.55 70.38
CA ASP A 281 -24.61 -54.58 68.88
C ASP A 281 -25.24 -55.66 67.94
N GLY A 282 -25.60 -55.25 66.70
CA GLY A 282 -25.53 -56.10 65.47
C GLY A 282 -26.76 -56.29 64.52
N GLY A 283 -26.67 -55.82 63.26
CA GLY A 283 -27.31 -56.37 62.03
C GLY A 283 -28.83 -56.13 61.75
N GLU A 284 -29.39 -56.35 60.54
CA GLU A 284 -28.83 -56.49 59.16
C GLU A 284 -29.93 -56.20 58.08
N GLN A 285 -29.73 -56.54 56.79
CA GLN A 285 -30.49 -56.04 55.61
C GLN A 285 -31.57 -57.00 55.02
N LEU A 286 -32.40 -56.50 54.07
CA LEU A 286 -32.55 -56.98 52.67
C LEU A 286 -33.99 -57.28 52.11
N LEU A 287 -34.33 -56.63 50.97
CA LEU A 287 -35.40 -56.86 49.96
C LEU A 287 -36.91 -57.00 50.32
N SER A 288 -37.78 -56.32 49.54
CA SER A 288 -39.12 -56.79 49.08
C SER A 288 -39.80 -55.84 48.06
N LEU A 289 -40.33 -56.43 46.96
CA LEU A 289 -41.61 -56.14 46.23
C LEU A 289 -41.93 -54.70 45.75
N ASP A 290 -42.72 -54.44 44.70
CA ASP A 290 -43.54 -55.27 43.78
C ASP A 290 -43.12 -54.98 42.28
N ASN A 291 -43.86 -54.99 41.15
CA ASN A 291 -45.30 -55.10 40.81
C ASN A 291 -45.54 -55.63 39.36
N GLU A 292 -46.01 -56.88 39.22
CA GLU A 292 -47.20 -57.28 38.43
C GLU A 292 -47.61 -56.54 37.11
N GLN A 293 -47.67 -57.28 35.97
CA GLN A 293 -48.93 -57.72 35.28
C GLN A 293 -49.02 -57.59 33.73
N SER A 294 -49.72 -58.55 33.12
CA SER A 294 -50.36 -58.61 31.78
C SER A 294 -49.52 -58.69 30.49
N CYS A 295 -49.52 -59.88 29.89
CA CYS A 295 -49.33 -60.10 28.44
C CYS A 295 -50.67 -60.53 27.80
N SER A 296 -51.12 -59.91 26.70
CA SER A 296 -52.15 -60.46 25.78
C SER A 296 -52.35 -59.63 24.49
N ASP A 297 -51.58 -59.93 23.44
CA ASP A 297 -51.78 -59.42 22.08
C ASP A 297 -51.88 -60.59 21.09
N SER A 298 -53.09 -61.05 20.73
CA SER A 298 -53.27 -62.12 19.72
C SER A 298 -54.69 -62.27 19.12
N TRP A 299 -55.33 -61.17 18.73
CA TRP A 299 -56.62 -61.23 17.99
C TRP A 299 -56.76 -60.26 16.79
N ALA A 300 -55.77 -59.39 16.52
CA ALA A 300 -55.90 -58.31 15.54
C ALA A 300 -55.69 -58.73 14.07
N SER A 301 -55.00 -59.83 13.79
CA SER A 301 -54.46 -60.12 12.44
C SER A 301 -55.38 -60.92 11.50
N ALA A 302 -56.59 -61.29 11.92
CA ALA A 302 -57.47 -62.20 11.17
C ALA A 302 -58.46 -61.50 10.21
N LEU A 303 -58.71 -60.19 10.38
CA LEU A 303 -59.80 -59.47 9.69
C LEU A 303 -59.36 -58.63 8.48
N ILE A 304 -58.06 -58.60 8.16
CA ILE A 304 -57.50 -57.72 7.11
C ILE A 304 -57.30 -58.46 5.78
N THR A 305 -57.23 -59.80 5.78
CA THR A 305 -56.97 -60.62 4.58
C THR A 305 -58.23 -60.99 3.77
N GLU A 306 -59.44 -60.66 4.24
CA GLU A 306 -60.71 -61.07 3.61
C GLU A 306 -61.35 -59.98 2.74
N LEU A 307 -60.78 -58.77 2.70
CA LEU A 307 -61.40 -57.60 2.06
C LEU A 307 -60.89 -57.28 0.63
N ASP A 308 -59.88 -58.00 0.14
CA ASP A 308 -59.10 -57.61 -1.06
C ASP A 308 -59.45 -58.41 -2.34
N GLN A 309 -60.63 -59.04 -2.40
CA GLN A 309 -61.09 -59.83 -3.56
C GLN A 309 -62.20 -59.19 -4.42
N PHE A 310 -62.68 -57.99 -4.09
CA PHE A 310 -63.73 -57.30 -4.88
C PHE A 310 -63.24 -55.96 -5.46
N LYS A 311 -62.35 -56.02 -6.46
CA LYS A 311 -61.89 -54.81 -7.17
C LYS A 311 -61.27 -55.04 -8.56
N MET A 312 -61.97 -55.71 -9.49
CA MET A 312 -61.80 -55.54 -10.95
C MET A 312 -63.01 -56.11 -11.71
N GLU A 313 -64.09 -55.34 -11.82
CA GLU A 313 -65.27 -55.73 -12.60
C GLU A 313 -65.16 -55.21 -14.06
N LYS A 314 -64.86 -56.11 -15.00
CA LYS A 314 -64.84 -55.84 -16.44
C LYS A 314 -65.50 -56.98 -17.24
N SER A 315 -66.81 -57.13 -17.05
CA SER A 315 -67.66 -58.10 -17.75
C SER A 315 -68.66 -57.40 -18.67
N SER A 316 -68.23 -57.08 -19.90
CA SER A 316 -69.12 -56.56 -20.95
C SER A 316 -68.79 -57.22 -22.29
N MET A 317 -69.52 -58.30 -22.60
CA MET A 317 -69.88 -58.84 -23.93
C MET A 317 -70.24 -60.33 -23.86
N LYS A 318 -71.53 -60.64 -23.62
CA LYS A 318 -72.28 -61.81 -24.16
C LYS A 318 -73.74 -61.80 -23.69
N CYS A 319 -74.62 -62.35 -24.52
CA CYS A 319 -76.08 -62.19 -24.48
C CYS A 319 -76.56 -60.73 -24.70
N PHE A 320 -77.74 -60.48 -25.28
CA PHE A 320 -78.84 -61.43 -25.58
C PHE A 320 -79.22 -61.45 -27.07
N THR A 321 -79.34 -62.65 -27.63
CA THR A 321 -80.24 -62.94 -28.76
C THR A 321 -81.23 -63.99 -28.29
N THR A 322 -82.44 -63.56 -27.89
CA THR A 322 -83.49 -64.45 -27.41
C THR A 322 -84.17 -65.17 -28.58
N SER A 323 -83.52 -66.20 -29.10
CA SER A 323 -84.16 -67.19 -29.97
C SER A 323 -85.12 -68.04 -29.13
N VAL A 324 -86.37 -67.57 -28.98
CA VAL A 324 -87.42 -68.36 -28.36
C VAL A 324 -87.83 -69.45 -29.35
N GLU A 325 -87.54 -70.69 -28.99
CA GLU A 325 -87.96 -71.90 -29.68
C GLU A 325 -89.47 -72.09 -29.42
N ILE A 326 -90.30 -71.53 -30.33
CA ILE A 326 -91.76 -71.73 -30.34
C ILE A 326 -92.04 -72.82 -31.38
N ASP A 327 -92.56 -73.95 -30.92
CA ASP A 327 -92.82 -75.14 -31.73
C ASP A 327 -94.12 -75.01 -32.55
N LEU A 328 -94.19 -73.96 -33.38
CA LEU A 328 -95.39 -73.53 -34.14
C LEU A 328 -95.81 -74.51 -35.25
N MET A 329 -95.25 -75.73 -35.27
CA MET A 329 -95.59 -76.78 -36.22
C MET A 329 -96.65 -77.76 -35.67
N ASP A 330 -96.77 -77.88 -34.35
CA ASP A 330 -97.69 -78.85 -33.71
C ASP A 330 -99.17 -78.45 -33.88
N ASP A 331 -99.49 -77.15 -33.81
CA ASP A 331 -100.84 -76.60 -34.04
C ASP A 331 -101.40 -76.95 -35.44
N PHE A 332 -100.52 -77.08 -36.45
CA PHE A 332 -100.93 -77.49 -37.80
C PHE A 332 -101.18 -79.01 -37.90
N LEU A 333 -100.52 -79.82 -37.06
CA LEU A 333 -100.72 -81.27 -36.98
C LEU A 333 -101.97 -81.68 -36.17
N GLU A 334 -102.51 -80.80 -35.32
CA GLU A 334 -103.88 -80.95 -34.81
C GLU A 334 -104.93 -80.65 -35.89
N MET A 335 -104.75 -79.58 -36.68
CA MET A 335 -105.68 -79.19 -37.74
C MET A 335 -105.82 -80.26 -38.85
N GLU A 336 -104.73 -80.96 -39.22
CA GLU A 336 -104.82 -82.12 -40.13
C GLU A 336 -105.57 -83.31 -39.50
N ARG A 337 -105.44 -83.49 -38.17
CA ARG A 337 -106.13 -84.54 -37.41
C ARG A 337 -107.64 -84.29 -37.25
N LEU A 338 -108.07 -83.02 -37.25
CA LEU A 338 -109.47 -82.61 -37.22
C LEU A 338 -110.21 -82.79 -38.56
N VAL A 339 -109.50 -83.02 -39.67
CA VAL A 339 -110.09 -83.22 -41.01
C VAL A 339 -110.30 -84.71 -41.35
N ALA A 340 -109.83 -85.64 -40.50
CA ALA A 340 -109.65 -87.05 -40.88
C ALA A 340 -110.29 -88.09 -39.93
N SER A 341 -111.60 -87.99 -39.65
CA SER A 341 -112.43 -89.17 -39.27
C SER A 341 -113.94 -88.94 -39.46
N PRO A 342 -114.78 -89.99 -39.62
CA PRO A 342 -116.07 -89.86 -40.32
C PRO A 342 -117.32 -90.25 -39.51
N GLU A 343 -118.39 -89.48 -39.70
CA GLU A 343 -119.80 -89.82 -39.43
C GLU A 343 -120.69 -89.05 -40.43
N ALA A 344 -121.88 -89.47 -40.88
CA ALA A 344 -122.51 -90.75 -41.18
C ALA A 344 -124.03 -90.47 -41.28
N ASP A 345 -124.69 -90.97 -42.32
CA ASP A 345 -126.15 -91.13 -42.50
C ASP A 345 -127.13 -90.11 -41.88
N HIS A 346 -127.82 -89.37 -42.75
CA HIS A 346 -129.21 -89.72 -43.13
C HIS A 346 -129.34 -89.52 -44.67
N GLY A 347 -130.07 -90.31 -45.46
CA GLY A 347 -130.89 -91.46 -45.12
C GLY A 347 -132.21 -91.45 -45.89
N ASN A 348 -132.27 -92.14 -47.05
CA ASN A 348 -133.43 -92.91 -47.53
C ASN A 348 -133.20 -93.53 -48.91
N SER A 349 -132.99 -94.84 -48.93
CA SER A 349 -133.48 -95.73 -49.98
C SER A 349 -135.02 -95.91 -49.80
N SER A 350 -135.79 -96.71 -50.54
CA SER A 350 -135.62 -97.64 -51.68
C SER A 350 -137.03 -97.98 -52.19
N ILE A 351 -137.15 -98.61 -53.37
CA ILE A 351 -137.79 -99.94 -53.56
C ILE A 351 -137.82 -100.27 -55.05
N GLU A 352 -137.63 -101.56 -55.35
CA GLU A 352 -137.53 -102.09 -56.71
C GLU A 352 -138.79 -102.88 -57.11
N HIS A 353 -139.05 -102.92 -58.41
CA HIS A 353 -139.48 -104.08 -59.21
C HIS A 353 -140.72 -104.95 -58.89
N ASP A 354 -141.49 -105.16 -59.98
CA ASP A 354 -142.00 -106.44 -60.52
C ASP A 354 -143.44 -106.99 -60.33
N ASP A 355 -143.88 -107.56 -61.47
CA ASP A 355 -144.75 -108.69 -61.77
C ASP A 355 -146.30 -108.71 -61.61
N ASP A 356 -146.96 -108.33 -62.71
CA ASP A 356 -147.65 -109.24 -63.68
C ASP A 356 -149.08 -109.82 -63.43
N VAL A 357 -149.71 -110.18 -64.58
CA VAL A 357 -150.90 -111.04 -64.84
C VAL A 357 -152.31 -110.60 -64.36
N ASP A 358 -153.09 -110.14 -65.34
CA ASP A 358 -154.47 -110.56 -65.69
C ASP A 358 -155.39 -111.24 -64.64
N HIS A 359 -156.65 -110.76 -64.54
CA HIS A 359 -157.74 -111.42 -65.28
C HIS A 359 -159.04 -110.60 -65.40
N ALA A 360 -159.88 -110.94 -66.37
CA ALA A 360 -161.14 -110.25 -66.69
C ALA A 360 -162.38 -110.91 -66.05
N SER A 361 -163.42 -110.10 -65.75
CA SER A 361 -164.82 -110.47 -65.44
C SER A 361 -165.48 -109.27 -64.73
N ASN A 362 -166.72 -108.83 -64.97
CA ASN A 362 -167.71 -109.12 -66.01
C ASN A 362 -168.79 -108.01 -65.94
N ARG A 363 -169.46 -107.72 -67.06
CA ARG A 363 -170.69 -106.92 -67.16
C ARG A 363 -170.72 -105.60 -66.38
N ASP A 364 -170.33 -104.56 -67.11
CA ASP A 364 -171.02 -103.28 -66.97
C ASP A 364 -172.55 -103.48 -67.04
N SER A 365 -173.21 -103.12 -65.94
CA SER A 365 -174.64 -102.83 -65.91
C SER A 365 -174.92 -101.56 -65.10
N CYS A 366 -174.09 -100.52 -65.30
CA CYS A 366 -174.51 -99.11 -65.32
C CYS A 366 -173.33 -98.21 -65.75
N SER A 367 -173.19 -97.96 -67.06
CA SER A 367 -172.04 -97.33 -67.76
C SER A 367 -171.67 -95.89 -67.37
N ARG A 368 -172.31 -95.33 -66.33
CA ARG A 368 -172.07 -93.97 -65.84
C ARG A 368 -170.90 -93.90 -64.87
N LYS A 369 -170.79 -94.86 -63.95
CA LYS A 369 -169.85 -94.80 -62.81
C LYS A 369 -168.38 -94.77 -63.23
N GLN A 370 -167.99 -95.52 -64.26
CA GLN A 370 -166.61 -95.52 -64.77
C GLN A 370 -166.24 -94.20 -65.45
N LEU A 371 -167.15 -93.59 -66.20
CA LEU A 371 -166.92 -92.29 -66.84
C LEU A 371 -166.78 -91.16 -65.81
N ASP A 372 -167.49 -91.27 -64.69
CA ASP A 372 -167.43 -90.30 -63.60
C ASP A 372 -166.17 -90.48 -62.73
N THR A 373 -165.67 -91.70 -62.48
CA THR A 373 -164.37 -91.90 -61.81
C THR A 373 -163.19 -91.49 -62.68
N VAL A 374 -163.20 -91.78 -63.99
CA VAL A 374 -162.13 -91.31 -64.90
C VAL A 374 -162.12 -89.78 -64.99
N ARG A 375 -163.29 -89.12 -65.01
CA ARG A 375 -163.37 -87.65 -64.97
C ARG A 375 -162.85 -87.08 -63.65
N LEU A 376 -163.13 -87.72 -62.52
CA LEU A 376 -162.61 -87.32 -61.21
C LEU A 376 -161.08 -87.45 -61.16
N HIS A 377 -160.53 -88.58 -61.61
CA HIS A 377 -159.08 -88.79 -61.61
C HIS A 377 -158.33 -87.91 -62.63
N MET A 378 -158.94 -87.58 -63.77
CA MET A 378 -158.45 -86.51 -64.65
C MET A 378 -158.40 -85.16 -63.93
N ALA A 379 -159.43 -84.80 -63.16
CA ALA A 379 -159.45 -83.55 -62.40
C ALA A 379 -158.38 -83.55 -61.30
N GLU A 380 -158.17 -84.66 -60.58
CA GLU A 380 -157.06 -84.81 -59.62
C GLU A 380 -155.68 -84.69 -60.28
N LEU A 381 -155.49 -85.29 -61.46
CA LEU A 381 -154.24 -85.18 -62.22
C LEU A 381 -154.02 -83.76 -62.72
N GLN A 382 -155.06 -83.08 -63.21
CA GLN A 382 -154.99 -81.70 -63.66
C GLN A 382 -154.72 -80.75 -62.48
N GLU A 383 -155.38 -80.93 -61.34
CA GLU A 383 -155.12 -80.17 -60.09
C GLU A 383 -153.69 -80.43 -59.57
N ARG A 384 -153.19 -81.67 -59.68
CA ARG A 384 -151.81 -82.02 -59.30
C ARG A 384 -150.77 -81.40 -60.24
N VAL A 385 -151.06 -81.34 -61.55
CA VAL A 385 -150.24 -80.62 -62.53
C VAL A 385 -150.27 -79.11 -62.26
N GLU A 386 -151.43 -78.53 -61.96
CA GLU A 386 -151.58 -77.11 -61.66
C GLU A 386 -150.84 -76.70 -60.37
N LYS A 387 -150.94 -77.52 -59.31
CA LYS A 387 -150.10 -77.41 -58.10
C LYS A 387 -148.61 -77.54 -58.43
N MET A 388 -148.22 -78.49 -59.28
CA MET A 388 -146.83 -78.67 -59.71
C MET A 388 -146.32 -77.48 -60.53
N THR A 389 -147.13 -76.85 -61.39
CA THR A 389 -146.72 -75.65 -62.11
C THR A 389 -146.60 -74.44 -61.22
N VAL A 390 -147.44 -74.31 -60.17
CA VAL A 390 -147.27 -73.26 -59.14
C VAL A 390 -145.96 -73.47 -58.37
N VAL A 391 -145.71 -74.66 -57.83
CA VAL A 391 -144.46 -74.99 -57.11
C VAL A 391 -143.23 -74.82 -58.01
N LYS A 392 -143.34 -75.19 -59.30
CA LYS A 392 -142.27 -74.95 -60.28
C LYS A 392 -141.97 -73.45 -60.43
N VAL A 393 -142.99 -72.61 -60.62
CA VAL A 393 -142.80 -71.15 -60.78
C VAL A 393 -142.24 -70.53 -59.49
N GLU A 394 -142.68 -70.99 -58.31
CA GLU A 394 -142.14 -70.56 -57.01
C GLU A 394 -140.67 -70.96 -56.84
N MET A 395 -140.28 -72.16 -57.30
CA MET A 395 -138.88 -72.60 -57.33
C MET A 395 -138.05 -71.83 -58.36
N GLU A 396 -138.57 -71.54 -59.55
CA GLU A 396 -137.91 -70.72 -60.58
C GLU A 396 -137.72 -69.27 -60.10
N MET A 397 -138.69 -68.70 -59.38
CA MET A 397 -138.57 -67.40 -58.72
C MET A 397 -137.52 -67.43 -57.59
N SER A 398 -137.49 -68.50 -56.78
CA SER A 398 -136.50 -68.67 -55.71
C SER A 398 -135.08 -68.78 -56.28
N LEU A 399 -134.89 -69.57 -57.34
CA LEU A 399 -133.62 -69.70 -58.06
C LEU A 399 -133.18 -68.38 -58.71
N ALA A 400 -134.11 -67.59 -59.24
CA ALA A 400 -133.81 -66.25 -59.76
C ALA A 400 -133.34 -65.30 -58.64
N VAL A 401 -133.95 -65.35 -57.45
CA VAL A 401 -133.51 -64.58 -56.28
C VAL A 401 -132.10 -65.00 -55.83
N THR A 402 -131.82 -66.30 -55.70
CA THR A 402 -130.47 -66.76 -55.30
C THR A 402 -129.41 -66.47 -56.35
N ASN A 403 -129.75 -66.53 -57.64
CA ASN A 403 -128.82 -66.17 -58.73
C ASN A 403 -128.50 -64.67 -58.74
N ASN A 404 -129.49 -63.81 -58.46
CA ASN A 404 -129.28 -62.38 -58.31
C ASN A 404 -128.39 -62.08 -57.07
N GLN A 405 -128.68 -62.70 -55.93
CA GLN A 405 -127.84 -62.58 -54.72
C GLN A 405 -126.40 -63.04 -54.97
N LEU A 406 -126.22 -64.17 -55.67
CA LEU A 406 -124.89 -64.65 -56.06
C LEU A 406 -124.18 -63.63 -56.95
N LYS A 407 -124.86 -63.07 -57.96
CA LYS A 407 -124.33 -62.03 -58.83
C LYS A 407 -123.93 -60.78 -58.05
N ASP A 408 -124.76 -60.30 -57.13
CA ASP A 408 -124.44 -59.17 -56.25
C ASP A 408 -123.19 -59.46 -55.40
N THR A 409 -123.04 -60.67 -54.85
CA THR A 409 -121.82 -61.06 -54.09
C THR A 409 -120.58 -61.19 -54.97
N CYS A 410 -120.69 -61.65 -56.21
CA CYS A 410 -119.59 -61.69 -57.16
C CYS A 410 -119.12 -60.28 -57.56
N ASP A 411 -120.05 -59.34 -57.79
CA ASP A 411 -119.71 -57.96 -58.13
C ASP A 411 -119.12 -57.21 -56.93
N LEU A 412 -119.57 -57.53 -55.71
CA LEU A 412 -118.93 -57.06 -54.47
C LEU A 412 -117.51 -57.62 -54.28
N LEU A 413 -117.29 -58.90 -54.63
CA LEU A 413 -115.97 -59.54 -54.59
C LEU A 413 -115.00 -58.88 -55.58
N VAL A 414 -115.40 -58.70 -56.84
CA VAL A 414 -114.60 -57.99 -57.86
C VAL A 414 -114.30 -56.55 -57.43
N ALA A 415 -115.25 -55.88 -56.78
CA ALA A 415 -115.03 -54.54 -56.21
C ALA A 415 -114.11 -54.53 -54.98
N ALA A 416 -113.95 -55.66 -54.27
CA ALA A 416 -112.98 -55.83 -53.19
C ALA A 416 -111.58 -56.18 -53.73
N GLU A 417 -111.49 -57.06 -54.72
CA GLU A 417 -110.25 -57.40 -55.44
C GLU A 417 -109.65 -56.15 -56.09
N GLY A 418 -110.46 -55.31 -56.75
CA GLY A 418 -110.01 -54.03 -57.32
C GLY A 418 -109.43 -53.07 -56.27
N LYS A 419 -109.98 -53.05 -55.04
CA LYS A 419 -109.42 -52.28 -53.93
C LYS A 419 -108.12 -52.89 -53.40
N LEU A 420 -108.01 -54.22 -53.36
CA LEU A 420 -106.79 -54.91 -52.95
C LEU A 420 -105.64 -54.64 -53.94
N VAL A 421 -105.92 -54.68 -55.24
CA VAL A 421 -104.94 -54.32 -56.29
C VAL A 421 -104.50 -52.86 -56.18
N GLU A 422 -105.42 -51.93 -55.92
CA GLU A 422 -105.09 -50.51 -55.72
C GLU A 422 -104.28 -50.29 -54.42
N LEU A 423 -104.61 -50.97 -53.33
CA LEU A 423 -103.81 -50.95 -52.10
C LEU A 423 -102.42 -51.55 -52.30
N GLN A 424 -102.29 -52.64 -53.07
CA GLN A 424 -100.99 -53.22 -53.43
C GLN A 424 -100.18 -52.24 -54.31
N ARG A 425 -100.83 -51.52 -55.22
CA ARG A 425 -100.19 -50.47 -56.04
C ARG A 425 -99.69 -49.31 -55.17
N GLN A 426 -100.49 -48.88 -54.19
CA GLN A 426 -100.09 -47.85 -53.23
C GLN A 426 -98.95 -48.31 -52.32
N LEU A 427 -99.00 -49.55 -51.80
CA LEU A 427 -97.93 -50.16 -51.01
C LEU A 427 -96.62 -50.25 -51.82
N ASN A 428 -96.69 -50.64 -53.09
CA ASN A 428 -95.53 -50.69 -53.98
C ASN A 428 -94.93 -49.29 -54.22
N LEU A 429 -95.77 -48.24 -54.35
CA LEU A 429 -95.32 -46.86 -54.50
C LEU A 429 -94.64 -46.35 -53.23
N VAL A 430 -95.29 -46.49 -52.07
CA VAL A 430 -94.73 -46.09 -50.76
C VAL A 430 -93.44 -46.86 -50.44
N ASN A 431 -93.36 -48.14 -50.82
CA ASN A 431 -92.12 -48.90 -50.72
C ASN A 431 -91.02 -48.33 -51.63
N GLY A 432 -91.34 -47.90 -52.85
CA GLY A 432 -90.39 -47.20 -53.74
C GLY A 432 -89.85 -45.94 -53.10
N GLU A 433 -90.74 -45.01 -52.73
CA GLU A 433 -90.41 -43.75 -52.05
C GLU A 433 -89.58 -43.98 -50.77
N ARG A 434 -89.86 -45.04 -50.02
CA ARG A 434 -89.09 -45.44 -48.84
C ARG A 434 -87.66 -45.84 -49.17
N HIS A 435 -87.43 -46.63 -50.23
CA HIS A 435 -86.06 -47.01 -50.64
C HIS A 435 -85.29 -45.82 -51.22
N ASP A 436 -85.94 -44.92 -51.95
CA ASP A 436 -85.31 -43.69 -52.44
C ASP A 436 -84.85 -42.81 -51.26
N LEU A 437 -85.69 -42.64 -50.24
CA LEU A 437 -85.34 -41.95 -48.99
C LEU A 437 -84.26 -42.67 -48.17
N GLU A 438 -84.20 -44.00 -48.20
CA GLU A 438 -83.17 -44.82 -47.54
C GLU A 438 -81.81 -44.60 -48.22
N ILE A 439 -81.77 -44.52 -49.55
CA ILE A 439 -80.58 -44.16 -50.34
C ILE A 439 -80.15 -42.69 -50.08
N GLU A 440 -81.09 -41.75 -50.00
CA GLU A 440 -80.78 -40.35 -49.65
C GLU A 440 -80.22 -40.25 -48.22
N LEU A 441 -80.71 -41.06 -47.27
CA LEU A 441 -80.22 -41.12 -45.90
C LEU A 441 -78.80 -41.71 -45.82
N GLU A 442 -78.51 -42.81 -46.52
CA GLU A 442 -77.14 -43.34 -46.64
C GLU A 442 -76.18 -42.29 -47.24
N ALA A 443 -76.61 -41.59 -48.29
CA ALA A 443 -75.83 -40.53 -48.93
C ALA A 443 -75.67 -39.26 -48.06
N ALA A 444 -76.56 -39.03 -47.09
CA ALA A 444 -76.45 -37.97 -46.10
C ALA A 444 -75.49 -38.37 -44.95
N GLU A 445 -75.61 -39.59 -44.43
CA GLU A 445 -74.75 -40.12 -43.39
C GLU A 445 -73.29 -40.26 -43.87
N GLY A 446 -73.07 -40.67 -45.12
CA GLY A 446 -71.74 -40.65 -45.74
C GLY A 446 -71.10 -39.25 -45.78
N LYS A 447 -71.89 -38.20 -46.05
CA LYS A 447 -71.41 -36.80 -45.99
C LYS A 447 -71.16 -36.34 -44.56
N LYS A 448 -71.96 -36.78 -43.59
CA LYS A 448 -71.76 -36.49 -42.16
C LYS A 448 -70.41 -37.04 -41.70
N ASN A 449 -70.14 -38.31 -42.00
CA ASN A 449 -68.92 -39.00 -41.60
C ASN A 449 -67.66 -38.36 -42.23
N GLU A 450 -67.73 -37.93 -43.50
CA GLU A 450 -66.66 -37.17 -44.15
C GLU A 450 -66.40 -35.81 -43.44
N LEU A 451 -67.46 -35.06 -43.12
CA LEU A 451 -67.34 -33.79 -42.37
C LEU A 451 -66.82 -34.00 -40.94
N GLU A 452 -67.14 -35.11 -40.29
CA GLU A 452 -66.65 -35.48 -38.97
C GLU A 452 -65.14 -35.81 -38.99
N ILE A 453 -64.66 -36.53 -40.02
CA ILE A 453 -63.23 -36.75 -40.27
C ILE A 453 -62.50 -35.43 -40.55
N GLN A 454 -63.08 -34.53 -41.34
CA GLN A 454 -62.50 -33.21 -41.60
C GLN A 454 -62.45 -32.34 -40.34
N LEU A 455 -63.49 -32.36 -39.50
CA LEU A 455 -63.54 -31.66 -38.22
C LEU A 455 -62.46 -32.17 -37.27
N GLU A 456 -62.29 -33.49 -37.16
CA GLU A 456 -61.27 -34.06 -36.27
C GLU A 456 -59.84 -33.80 -36.77
N SER A 457 -59.62 -33.82 -38.09
CA SER A 457 -58.36 -33.35 -38.69
C SER A 457 -58.05 -31.90 -38.32
N ALA A 458 -59.05 -31.01 -38.38
CA ALA A 458 -58.93 -29.60 -38.00
C ALA A 458 -58.73 -29.42 -36.47
N ASN A 459 -59.36 -30.25 -35.62
CA ASN A 459 -59.12 -30.27 -34.18
C ASN A 459 -57.66 -30.64 -33.87
N ILE A 460 -57.12 -31.65 -34.54
CA ILE A 460 -55.74 -32.11 -34.42
C ILE A 460 -54.75 -31.03 -34.91
N GLU A 461 -55.08 -30.24 -35.95
CA GLU A 461 -54.27 -29.09 -36.34
C GLU A 461 -54.36 -27.93 -35.32
N ASN A 462 -55.55 -27.60 -34.85
CA ASN A 462 -55.75 -26.59 -33.80
C ASN A 462 -54.99 -26.92 -32.51
N ALA A 463 -54.93 -28.19 -32.11
CA ALA A 463 -54.14 -28.64 -30.96
C ALA A 463 -52.62 -28.43 -31.18
N LYS A 464 -52.10 -28.74 -32.39
CA LYS A 464 -50.70 -28.46 -32.76
C LYS A 464 -50.39 -26.96 -32.81
N LEU A 465 -51.37 -26.11 -33.14
CA LEU A 465 -51.23 -24.65 -33.13
C LEU A 465 -51.24 -24.11 -31.69
N HIS A 466 -52.13 -24.58 -30.81
CA HIS A 466 -52.12 -24.21 -29.40
C HIS A 466 -50.79 -24.58 -28.72
N GLU A 467 -50.25 -25.77 -28.98
CA GLU A 467 -48.96 -26.16 -28.41
C GLU A 467 -47.79 -25.30 -28.94
N ARG A 468 -47.85 -24.86 -30.20
CA ARG A 468 -46.89 -23.88 -30.73
C ARG A 468 -47.03 -22.51 -30.05
N ILE A 469 -48.25 -22.08 -29.72
CA ILE A 469 -48.51 -20.84 -28.97
C ILE A 469 -47.94 -20.96 -27.55
N ASN A 470 -48.25 -22.03 -26.81
CA ASN A 470 -47.69 -22.30 -25.48
C ASN A 470 -46.14 -22.24 -25.47
N ILE A 471 -45.49 -22.82 -26.49
CA ILE A 471 -44.03 -22.81 -26.63
C ILE A 471 -43.47 -21.41 -26.96
N LEU A 472 -44.24 -20.57 -27.66
CA LEU A 472 -43.86 -19.17 -27.94
C LEU A 472 -44.09 -18.28 -26.72
N ASP A 473 -45.20 -18.43 -26.01
CA ASP A 473 -45.53 -17.66 -24.81
C ASP A 473 -44.50 -17.91 -23.69
N ARG A 474 -44.08 -19.17 -23.49
CA ARG A 474 -42.98 -19.49 -22.58
C ARG A 474 -41.67 -18.80 -22.98
N LYS A 475 -41.32 -18.80 -24.27
CA LYS A 475 -40.11 -18.13 -24.77
C LYS A 475 -40.19 -16.61 -24.63
N PHE A 476 -41.38 -16.03 -24.79
CA PHE A 476 -41.61 -14.61 -24.59
C PHE A 476 -41.42 -14.24 -23.11
N ALA A 477 -41.95 -15.03 -22.17
CA ALA A 477 -41.70 -14.86 -20.74
C ALA A 477 -40.20 -15.02 -20.38
N GLU A 478 -39.50 -15.98 -20.99
CA GLU A 478 -38.04 -16.14 -20.85
C GLU A 478 -37.27 -14.91 -21.40
N GLU A 479 -37.74 -14.30 -22.50
CA GLU A 479 -37.14 -13.08 -23.07
C GLU A 479 -37.47 -11.83 -22.23
N GLU A 480 -38.65 -11.72 -21.62
CA GLU A 480 -38.99 -10.67 -20.66
C GLU A 480 -38.16 -10.76 -19.36
N GLU A 481 -37.93 -11.97 -18.83
CA GLU A 481 -37.06 -12.19 -17.66
C GLU A 481 -35.60 -11.81 -18.00
N LEU A 482 -35.08 -12.27 -19.14
CA LEU A 482 -33.75 -11.89 -19.61
C LEU A 482 -33.62 -10.37 -19.85
N SER A 483 -34.67 -9.72 -20.37
CA SER A 483 -34.74 -8.26 -20.53
C SER A 483 -34.69 -7.53 -19.18
N ALA A 484 -35.41 -8.02 -18.16
CA ALA A 484 -35.35 -7.48 -16.81
C ALA A 484 -33.95 -7.66 -16.17
N ILE A 485 -33.34 -8.83 -16.32
CA ILE A 485 -31.97 -9.11 -15.86
C ILE A 485 -30.95 -8.19 -16.55
N LEU A 486 -31.06 -8.00 -17.87
CA LEU A 486 -30.22 -7.08 -18.64
C LEU A 486 -30.38 -5.62 -18.16
N LYS A 487 -31.61 -5.18 -17.89
CA LYS A 487 -31.88 -3.84 -17.37
C LYS A 487 -31.21 -3.59 -16.01
N VAL A 488 -31.31 -4.53 -15.08
CA VAL A 488 -30.61 -4.47 -13.78
C VAL A 488 -29.09 -4.49 -13.98
N ARG A 489 -28.59 -5.30 -14.93
CA ARG A 489 -27.16 -5.34 -15.26
C ARG A 489 -26.65 -4.01 -15.82
N CYS A 490 -27.42 -3.31 -16.66
CA CYS A 490 -27.09 -1.97 -17.15
C CYS A 490 -27.00 -0.96 -15.99
N GLN A 491 -27.98 -0.94 -15.07
CA GLN A 491 -27.96 -0.06 -13.90
C GLN A 491 -26.75 -0.32 -13.00
N ASN A 492 -26.35 -1.58 -12.81
CA ASN A 492 -25.13 -1.94 -12.08
C ASN A 492 -23.85 -1.47 -12.80
N ILE A 493 -23.83 -1.52 -14.14
CA ILE A 493 -22.70 -1.00 -14.93
C ILE A 493 -22.61 0.53 -14.79
N GLU A 494 -23.72 1.24 -14.93
CA GLU A 494 -23.79 2.70 -14.74
C GLU A 494 -23.29 3.12 -13.34
N ALA A 495 -23.71 2.40 -12.29
CA ALA A 495 -23.25 2.63 -10.91
C ALA A 495 -21.74 2.36 -10.73
N THR A 496 -21.21 1.29 -11.33
CA THR A 496 -19.76 1.02 -11.27
C THR A 496 -18.94 2.02 -12.10
N GLU A 497 -19.48 2.56 -13.19
CA GLU A 497 -18.83 3.63 -13.96
C GLU A 497 -18.82 4.97 -13.21
N ALA A 498 -19.88 5.28 -12.46
CA ALA A 498 -19.91 6.44 -11.56
C ALA A 498 -18.85 6.32 -10.45
N ASN A 499 -18.78 5.16 -9.78
CA ASN A 499 -17.74 4.89 -8.78
C ASN A 499 -16.32 4.95 -9.37
N ARG A 500 -16.12 4.48 -10.61
CA ARG A 500 -14.84 4.58 -11.32
C ARG A 500 -14.43 6.03 -11.55
N LYS A 501 -15.37 6.91 -11.95
CA LYS A 501 -15.12 8.35 -12.15
C LYS A 501 -14.79 9.08 -10.84
N GLU A 502 -15.44 8.71 -9.73
CA GLU A 502 -15.11 9.25 -8.40
C GLU A 502 -13.67 8.88 -8.00
N ILE A 503 -13.27 7.62 -8.16
CA ILE A 503 -11.90 7.17 -7.89
C ILE A 503 -10.88 7.85 -8.83
N GLU A 504 -11.24 8.06 -10.10
CA GLU A 504 -10.43 8.77 -11.10
C GLU A 504 -10.20 10.25 -10.70
N LEU A 505 -11.22 10.92 -10.13
CA LEU A 505 -11.08 12.28 -9.56
C LEU A 505 -10.23 12.31 -8.28
N GLN A 506 -10.40 11.33 -7.38
CA GLN A 506 -9.59 11.23 -6.17
C GLN A 506 -8.10 10.94 -6.49
N LEU A 507 -7.83 10.17 -7.55
CA LEU A 507 -6.48 9.92 -8.04
C LEU A 507 -5.82 11.21 -8.58
N GLU A 508 -6.56 12.01 -9.36
CA GLU A 508 -6.06 13.28 -9.89
C GLU A 508 -5.76 14.29 -8.78
N LEU A 509 -6.62 14.37 -7.75
CA LEU A 509 -6.37 15.17 -6.55
C LEU A 509 -5.10 14.73 -5.82
N ALA A 510 -4.90 13.41 -5.63
CA ALA A 510 -3.70 12.88 -5.00
C ALA A 510 -2.42 13.15 -5.82
N TYR A 511 -2.49 13.13 -7.17
CA TYR A 511 -1.38 13.56 -8.02
C TYR A 511 -1.08 15.07 -7.86
N GLY A 512 -2.10 15.90 -7.68
CA GLY A 512 -1.95 17.31 -7.34
C GLY A 512 -1.21 17.54 -6.01
N GLU A 513 -1.63 16.85 -4.94
CA GLU A 513 -0.97 16.90 -3.63
C GLU A 513 0.49 16.44 -3.71
N VAL A 514 0.77 15.37 -4.44
CA VAL A 514 2.15 14.88 -4.68
C VAL A 514 2.99 15.93 -5.43
N ALA A 515 2.43 16.63 -6.41
CA ALA A 515 3.13 17.69 -7.13
C ALA A 515 3.46 18.89 -6.22
N GLU A 516 2.55 19.32 -5.34
CA GLU A 516 2.83 20.36 -4.34
C GLU A 516 3.92 19.92 -3.34
N LEU A 517 3.85 18.67 -2.86
CA LEU A 517 4.85 18.11 -1.96
C LEU A 517 6.24 18.03 -2.62
N LEU A 518 6.33 17.64 -3.89
CA LEU A 518 7.58 17.64 -4.65
C LEU A 518 8.15 19.06 -4.82
N GLY A 519 7.32 20.05 -5.19
CA GLY A 519 7.75 21.45 -5.27
C GLY A 519 8.26 22.00 -3.92
N ARG A 520 7.62 21.59 -2.82
CA ARG A 520 8.05 21.90 -1.45
C ARG A 520 9.35 21.18 -1.05
N ILE A 521 9.58 19.94 -1.51
CA ILE A 521 10.84 19.22 -1.32
C ILE A 521 11.97 19.96 -2.02
N SER A 522 11.84 20.31 -3.30
CA SER A 522 12.90 21.03 -4.04
C SER A 522 13.20 22.42 -3.46
N LEU A 523 12.22 23.10 -2.87
CA LEU A 523 12.45 24.35 -2.12
C LEU A 523 13.27 24.12 -0.82
N LEU A 524 13.10 22.97 -0.15
CA LEU A 524 13.87 22.60 1.03
C LEU A 524 15.27 22.09 0.66
N GLU A 525 15.42 21.37 -0.45
CA GLU A 525 16.71 20.95 -1.01
C GLU A 525 17.57 22.16 -1.39
N GLY A 526 16.98 23.18 -2.03
CA GLY A 526 17.66 24.44 -2.32
C GLY A 526 18.19 25.14 -1.07
N LYS A 527 17.35 25.28 -0.03
CA LYS A 527 17.75 25.87 1.27
C LYS A 527 18.82 25.04 2.00
N LEU A 528 18.76 23.71 1.90
CA LEU A 528 19.77 22.83 2.45
C LEU A 528 21.12 23.00 1.74
N GLU A 529 21.12 23.24 0.43
CA GLU A 529 22.35 23.54 -0.31
C GLU A 529 22.89 24.95 0.00
N GLU A 530 22.02 25.94 0.22
CA GLU A 530 22.40 27.25 0.76
C GLU A 530 23.06 27.13 2.15
N GLU A 531 22.48 26.35 3.08
CA GLU A 531 23.10 26.11 4.39
C GLU A 531 24.41 25.34 4.31
N LYS A 532 24.55 24.35 3.41
CA LYS A 532 25.84 23.69 3.15
C LYS A 532 26.87 24.69 2.65
N ALA A 533 26.52 25.54 1.68
CA ALA A 533 27.42 26.56 1.15
C ALA A 533 27.91 27.50 2.27
N LEU A 534 26.98 28.04 3.08
CA LEU A 534 27.30 28.86 4.25
C LEU A 534 28.17 28.12 5.27
N SER A 535 27.90 26.85 5.53
CA SER A 535 28.70 26.00 6.43
C SER A 535 30.13 25.78 5.91
N THR A 536 30.31 25.57 4.60
CA THR A 536 31.66 25.48 4.00
C THR A 536 32.40 26.81 4.01
N GLU A 537 31.72 27.93 3.81
CA GLU A 537 32.34 29.25 3.97
C GLU A 537 32.77 29.49 5.42
N LEU A 538 31.91 29.15 6.39
CA LEU A 538 32.19 29.29 7.82
C LEU A 538 33.36 28.39 8.25
N ALA A 539 33.44 27.15 7.76
CA ALA A 539 34.61 26.28 7.94
C ALA A 539 35.89 26.90 7.36
N SER A 540 35.83 27.51 6.16
CA SER A 540 36.98 28.21 5.56
C SER A 540 37.43 29.43 6.39
N ARG A 541 36.47 30.16 6.99
CA ARG A 541 36.75 31.27 7.92
C ARG A 541 37.41 30.76 9.20
N CYS A 542 36.94 29.66 9.78
CA CYS A 542 37.56 29.02 10.94
C CYS A 542 39.00 28.58 10.66
N TRP A 543 39.27 27.92 9.52
CA TRP A 543 40.63 27.57 9.12
C TRP A 543 41.54 28.81 8.99
N LYS A 544 41.03 29.89 8.38
CA LYS A 544 41.76 31.15 8.25
C LYS A 544 42.04 31.82 9.60
N ILE A 545 41.14 31.69 10.58
CA ILE A 545 41.35 32.15 11.96
C ILE A 545 42.45 31.34 12.63
N GLU A 546 42.45 30.01 12.51
CA GLU A 546 43.48 29.15 13.12
C GLU A 546 44.88 29.43 12.53
N VAL A 547 44.98 29.68 11.21
CA VAL A 547 46.22 30.11 10.55
C VAL A 547 46.70 31.49 11.06
N LEU A 548 45.78 32.43 11.34
CA LEU A 548 46.13 33.73 11.92
C LEU A 548 46.54 33.62 13.40
N LYS A 549 45.91 32.69 14.14
CA LYS A 549 46.27 32.37 15.53
C LYS A 549 47.67 31.77 15.63
N GLY A 550 48.02 30.79 14.77
CA GLY A 550 49.39 30.25 14.72
C GLY A 550 50.44 31.32 14.39
N LYS A 551 50.12 32.28 13.51
CA LYS A 551 51.00 33.44 13.26
C LYS A 551 51.10 34.41 14.44
N LYS A 552 50.03 34.57 15.23
CA LYS A 552 50.07 35.36 16.48
C LYS A 552 50.99 34.68 17.49
N GLU A 553 50.84 33.36 17.67
CA GLU A 553 51.68 32.56 18.58
C GLU A 553 53.16 32.58 18.15
N GLU A 554 53.45 32.53 16.84
CA GLU A 554 54.81 32.70 16.30
C GLU A 554 55.38 34.10 16.61
N LEU A 555 54.61 35.17 16.41
CA LEU A 555 55.02 36.54 16.71
C LEU A 555 55.20 36.79 18.22
N GLU A 556 54.39 36.15 19.07
CA GLU A 556 54.56 36.19 20.53
C GLU A 556 55.84 35.46 20.97
N CYS A 557 56.16 34.31 20.37
CA CYS A 557 57.45 33.64 20.58
C CYS A 557 58.65 34.48 20.11
N GLN A 558 58.53 35.18 18.97
CA GLN A 558 59.56 36.11 18.51
C GLN A 558 59.72 37.29 19.47
N LEU A 559 58.62 37.88 19.94
CA LEU A 559 58.64 38.97 20.92
C LEU A 559 59.27 38.53 22.24
N GLU A 560 58.96 37.32 22.74
CA GLU A 560 59.53 36.82 23.99
C GLU A 560 61.03 36.51 23.86
N SER A 561 61.48 36.04 22.69
CA SER A 561 62.91 35.92 22.40
C SER A 561 63.60 37.29 22.36
N ALA A 562 62.96 38.32 21.79
CA ALA A 562 63.48 39.68 21.77
C ALA A 562 63.56 40.27 23.19
N ASN A 563 62.50 40.12 24.00
CA ASN A 563 62.48 40.50 25.42
C ASN A 563 63.62 39.82 26.19
N SER A 564 63.87 38.53 25.95
CA SER A 564 64.99 37.79 26.55
C SER A 564 66.35 38.39 26.17
N THR A 565 66.57 38.71 24.89
CA THR A 565 67.82 39.38 24.47
C THR A 565 67.94 40.81 25.00
N ILE A 566 66.84 41.53 25.21
CA ILE A 566 66.82 42.84 25.85
C ILE A 566 67.21 42.71 27.33
N HIS A 567 66.71 41.69 28.05
CA HIS A 567 67.11 41.41 29.43
C HIS A 567 68.61 41.06 29.53
N GLU A 568 69.13 40.20 28.64
CA GLU A 568 70.56 39.94 28.54
C GLU A 568 71.40 41.21 28.29
N LEU A 569 70.90 42.12 27.44
CA LEU A 569 71.58 43.39 27.16
C LEU A 569 71.49 44.34 28.35
N GLN A 570 70.38 44.35 29.10
CA GLN A 570 70.23 45.09 30.35
C GLN A 570 71.18 44.58 31.42
N GLU A 571 71.34 43.27 31.61
CA GLU A 571 72.35 42.70 32.52
C GLU A 571 73.78 43.11 32.11
N LYS A 572 74.08 43.10 30.81
CA LYS A 572 75.38 43.54 30.28
C LYS A 572 75.60 45.05 30.48
N ILE A 573 74.56 45.88 30.32
CA ILE A 573 74.58 47.32 30.63
C ILE A 573 74.82 47.53 32.12
N ASN A 574 74.02 46.94 33.00
CA ASN A 574 74.18 47.03 34.46
C ASN A 574 75.60 46.59 34.89
N SER A 575 76.16 45.55 34.28
CA SER A 575 77.55 45.09 34.54
C SER A 575 78.62 46.06 34.03
N LEU A 576 78.34 46.85 33.00
CA LEU A 576 79.23 47.92 32.51
C LEU A 576 79.07 49.20 33.32
N GLU A 577 77.86 49.51 33.79
CA GLU A 577 77.58 50.63 34.70
C GLU A 577 78.25 50.41 36.05
N MET A 578 78.13 49.23 36.66
CA MET A 578 78.89 48.87 37.88
C MET A 578 80.41 49.04 37.68
N LYS A 579 80.97 48.60 36.55
CA LYS A 579 82.40 48.79 36.23
C LYS A 579 82.77 50.25 35.97
N LEU A 580 81.82 51.06 35.48
CA LEU A 580 82.00 52.49 35.31
C LEU A 580 81.95 53.21 36.67
N GLU A 581 81.11 52.77 37.61
CA GLU A 581 81.09 53.26 38.99
C GLU A 581 82.36 52.84 39.77
N GLU A 582 82.84 51.61 39.59
CA GLU A 582 84.17 51.16 40.07
C GLU A 582 85.28 52.05 39.49
N GLY A 583 85.23 52.33 38.18
CA GLY A 583 86.18 53.22 37.51
C GLY A 583 86.10 54.68 37.98
N GLN A 584 84.90 55.20 38.26
CA GLN A 584 84.68 56.55 38.78
C GLN A 584 85.13 56.67 40.24
N THR A 585 84.81 55.70 41.10
CA THR A 585 85.27 55.68 42.49
C THR A 585 86.78 55.53 42.58
N PHE A 586 87.40 54.67 41.76
CA PHE A 586 88.86 54.61 41.61
C PHE A 586 89.46 55.93 41.11
N SER A 587 88.82 56.61 40.14
CA SER A 587 89.25 57.93 39.67
C SER A 587 89.16 59.02 40.76
N VAL A 588 88.12 58.97 41.62
CA VAL A 588 87.97 59.86 42.78
C VAL A 588 89.03 59.56 43.84
N GLU A 589 89.37 58.30 44.10
CA GLU A 589 90.48 57.92 44.98
C GLU A 589 91.83 58.44 44.43
N LEU A 590 92.05 58.30 43.12
CA LEU A 590 93.25 58.79 42.43
C LEU A 590 93.34 60.33 42.52
N LEU A 591 92.22 61.04 42.40
CA LEU A 591 92.15 62.50 42.53
C LEU A 591 92.39 62.96 43.98
N ALA A 592 91.84 62.26 44.98
CA ALA A 592 92.15 62.50 46.40
C ALA A 592 93.64 62.23 46.71
N ARG A 593 94.24 61.21 46.08
CA ARG A 593 95.68 60.93 46.17
C ARG A 593 96.53 62.03 45.52
N CYS A 594 96.08 62.62 44.41
CA CYS A 594 96.70 63.80 43.82
C CYS A 594 96.62 65.03 44.76
N GLN A 595 95.47 65.31 45.36
CA GLN A 595 95.32 66.39 46.34
C GLN A 595 96.21 66.20 47.58
N SER A 596 96.38 64.95 48.04
CA SER A 596 97.33 64.60 49.10
C SER A 596 98.79 64.88 48.68
N MET A 597 99.16 64.57 47.44
CA MET A 597 100.46 64.88 46.87
C MET A 597 100.69 66.40 46.69
N GLU A 598 99.64 67.16 46.36
CA GLU A 598 99.68 68.64 46.34
C GLU A 598 99.89 69.21 47.75
N ALA A 599 99.23 68.67 48.78
CA ALA A 599 99.45 69.06 50.18
C ALA A 599 100.88 68.73 50.66
N VAL A 600 101.47 67.62 50.20
CA VAL A 600 102.89 67.31 50.43
C VAL A 600 103.80 68.32 49.71
N ASN A 601 103.49 68.70 48.46
CA ASN A 601 104.23 69.74 47.74
C ASN A 601 104.10 71.14 48.37
N ALA A 602 102.94 71.46 48.97
CA ALA A 602 102.76 72.70 49.74
C ALA A 602 103.65 72.70 51.00
N LYS A 603 103.67 71.60 51.77
CA LYS A 603 104.59 71.43 52.91
C LYS A 603 106.07 71.48 52.49
N LYS A 604 106.41 70.96 51.30
CA LYS A 604 107.76 71.08 50.74
C LYS A 604 108.14 72.54 50.48
N LYS A 605 107.28 73.32 49.81
CA LYS A 605 107.52 74.75 49.55
C LYS A 605 107.65 75.59 50.83
N GLU A 606 106.87 75.27 51.86
CA GLU A 606 107.00 75.88 53.19
C GLU A 606 108.40 75.64 53.78
N LEU A 607 108.88 74.39 53.78
CA LEU A 607 110.22 74.04 54.27
C LEU A 607 111.35 74.67 53.42
N GLU A 608 111.17 74.76 52.09
CA GLU A 608 112.10 75.48 51.21
C GLU A 608 112.14 76.98 51.52
N SER A 609 111.00 77.60 51.85
CA SER A 609 110.95 79.00 52.28
C SER A 609 111.65 79.21 53.63
N GLN A 610 111.46 78.31 54.60
CA GLN A 610 112.17 78.36 55.88
C GLN A 610 113.68 78.17 55.72
N LEU A 611 114.12 77.32 54.78
CA LEU A 611 115.54 77.12 54.45
C LEU A 611 116.16 78.40 53.85
N THR A 612 115.50 79.04 52.89
CA THR A 612 115.98 80.31 52.31
C THR A 612 116.05 81.44 53.33
N GLY A 613 115.10 81.51 54.27
CA GLY A 613 115.16 82.43 55.41
C GLY A 613 116.41 82.24 56.27
N LYS A 614 116.79 80.97 56.55
CA LYS A 614 118.02 80.65 57.29
C LYS A 614 119.30 80.95 56.50
N GLN A 615 119.28 80.77 55.18
CA GLN A 615 120.41 81.12 54.32
C GLN A 615 120.64 82.65 54.25
N LEU A 616 119.58 83.45 54.26
CA LEU A 616 119.66 84.92 54.37
C LEU A 616 120.25 85.37 55.73
N GLU A 617 119.98 84.63 56.80
CA GLU A 617 120.51 84.88 58.14
C GLU A 617 122.02 84.57 58.22
N VAL A 618 122.48 83.50 57.56
CA VAL A 618 123.92 83.18 57.41
C VAL A 618 124.66 84.27 56.63
N GLY A 619 124.09 84.80 55.54
CA GLY A 619 124.70 85.89 54.76
C GLY A 619 125.03 87.12 55.60
N LYS A 620 124.12 87.52 56.51
CA LYS A 620 124.29 88.65 57.44
C LYS A 620 125.36 88.41 58.52
N LEU A 621 125.73 87.16 58.78
CA LEU A 621 126.86 86.82 59.64
C LEU A 621 128.18 86.87 58.88
N GLN A 622 128.20 86.36 57.64
CA GLN A 622 129.41 86.35 56.80
C GLN A 622 129.93 87.77 56.53
N GLU A 623 129.05 88.73 56.23
CA GLU A 623 129.46 90.12 55.96
C GLU A 623 130.04 90.83 57.20
N LYS A 624 129.64 90.42 58.42
CA LYS A 624 130.26 90.90 59.67
C LYS A 624 131.66 90.33 59.89
N VAL A 625 131.96 89.11 59.43
CA VAL A 625 133.30 88.52 59.52
C VAL A 625 134.27 89.32 58.65
N ASN A 626 133.92 89.57 57.39
CA ASN A 626 134.76 90.32 56.44
C ASN A 626 135.14 91.74 56.98
N ILE A 627 134.21 92.41 57.67
CA ILE A 627 134.44 93.76 58.26
C ILE A 627 135.36 93.71 59.49
N LEU A 628 135.43 92.57 60.19
CA LEU A 628 136.33 92.38 61.33
C LEU A 628 137.74 91.97 60.89
N GLU A 629 137.86 91.08 59.89
CA GLU A 629 139.15 90.64 59.36
C GLU A 629 139.97 91.81 58.80
N GLY A 630 139.35 92.70 58.03
CA GLY A 630 140.03 93.89 57.48
C GLY A 630 140.64 94.84 58.53
N LYS A 631 140.19 94.80 59.79
CA LYS A 631 140.75 95.60 60.89
C LYS A 631 141.93 94.92 61.60
N VAL A 632 142.04 93.60 61.51
CA VAL A 632 143.16 92.85 62.12
C VAL A 632 144.41 92.94 61.23
N GLU A 633 144.23 93.02 59.91
CA GLU A 633 145.30 93.29 58.95
C GLU A 633 145.95 94.67 59.14
N GLU A 634 145.20 95.73 59.51
CA GLU A 634 145.78 97.05 59.82
C GLU A 634 146.65 97.04 61.09
N GLU A 635 146.24 96.34 62.17
CA GLU A 635 147.09 96.21 63.37
C GLU A 635 148.37 95.40 63.11
N ARG A 636 148.33 94.38 62.22
CA ARG A 636 149.50 93.58 61.85
C ARG A 636 150.60 94.40 61.17
N ALA A 637 150.23 95.42 60.39
CA ALA A 637 151.20 96.35 59.80
C ALA A 637 151.92 97.18 60.89
N LEU A 638 151.17 97.80 61.79
CA LEU A 638 151.71 98.66 62.86
C LEU A 638 152.58 97.89 63.88
N SER A 639 152.25 96.62 64.15
CA SER A 639 153.04 95.77 65.06
C SER A 639 154.43 95.41 64.50
N SER A 640 154.59 95.36 63.17
CA SER A 640 155.86 95.05 62.52
C SER A 640 156.89 96.19 62.63
N GLU A 641 156.43 97.44 62.52
CA GLU A 641 157.27 98.63 62.63
C GLU A 641 157.76 98.88 64.08
N LEU A 642 156.96 98.49 65.07
CA LEU A 642 157.34 98.59 66.48
C LEU A 642 158.48 97.61 66.85
N ALA A 643 158.49 96.41 66.27
CA ALA A 643 159.48 95.37 66.56
C ALA A 643 160.90 95.78 66.12
N ALA A 644 161.06 96.30 64.89
CA ALA A 644 162.37 96.72 64.36
C ALA A 644 163.01 97.87 65.18
N ASN A 645 162.18 98.77 65.73
CA ASN A 645 162.66 99.85 66.59
C ASN A 645 163.19 99.35 67.94
N ILE A 646 162.74 98.18 68.43
CA ILE A 646 163.21 97.60 69.70
C ILE A 646 164.62 97.01 69.54
N GLU A 647 164.92 96.29 68.45
CA GLU A 647 166.28 95.77 68.19
C GLU A 647 167.31 96.89 68.07
N ALA A 648 166.97 98.00 67.42
CA ALA A 648 167.84 99.17 67.27
C ALA A 648 168.19 99.84 68.62
N VAL A 649 167.28 99.79 69.61
CA VAL A 649 167.51 100.31 70.97
C VAL A 649 168.29 99.32 71.83
N GLU A 650 168.00 98.02 71.71
CA GLU A 650 168.75 96.93 72.35
C GLU A 650 170.24 96.91 71.97
N ALA A 651 170.58 97.26 70.73
CA ALA A 651 171.96 97.38 70.28
C ALA A 651 172.72 98.50 71.04
N LYS A 652 172.16 99.71 71.09
CA LYS A 652 172.76 100.85 71.84
C LYS A 652 172.84 100.61 73.34
N ARG A 653 171.87 99.87 73.90
CA ARG A 653 171.88 99.45 75.31
C ARG A 653 173.09 98.56 75.64
N LYS A 654 173.51 97.67 74.73
CA LYS A 654 174.66 96.77 74.93
C LYS A 654 176.00 97.53 74.88
N GLU A 655 176.09 98.59 74.10
CA GLU A 655 177.29 99.45 74.00
C GLU A 655 177.54 100.27 75.30
N LEU A 656 176.50 100.91 75.84
CA LEU A 656 176.60 101.71 77.08
C LEU A 656 176.95 100.88 78.33
N VAL A 657 176.51 99.63 78.40
CA VAL A 657 176.76 98.75 79.56
C VAL A 657 178.24 98.42 79.75
N VAL A 658 179.03 98.37 78.66
CA VAL A 658 180.47 98.04 78.76
C VAL A 658 181.32 99.27 79.10
N GLN A 659 180.91 100.48 78.68
CA GLN A 659 181.55 101.72 79.16
C GLN A 659 181.43 101.87 80.70
N LEU A 660 180.25 101.52 81.25
CA LEU A 660 180.00 101.53 82.69
C LEU A 660 180.87 100.51 83.49
N ALA A 661 181.35 99.46 82.82
CA ALA A 661 182.18 98.41 83.44
C ALA A 661 183.64 98.84 83.64
N LEU A 662 184.16 99.75 82.82
CA LEU A 662 185.54 100.27 82.95
C LEU A 662 185.65 101.26 84.12
N GLU A 663 184.69 102.18 84.27
CA GLU A 663 184.61 103.11 85.41
C GLU A 663 184.59 102.38 86.78
N HIS A 664 183.95 101.21 86.85
CA HIS A 664 183.93 100.39 88.08
C HIS A 664 185.30 99.83 88.48
N VAL A 665 186.24 99.66 87.54
CA VAL A 665 187.62 99.27 87.85
C VAL A 665 188.37 100.40 88.56
N GLU A 666 188.05 101.66 88.24
CA GLU A 666 188.73 102.84 88.77
C GLU A 666 188.24 103.23 90.17
N VAL A 667 186.93 103.06 90.46
CA VAL A 667 186.36 103.27 91.80
C VAL A 667 186.96 102.31 92.84
N GLY A 668 187.16 101.04 92.50
CA GLY A 668 187.69 100.03 93.44
C GLY A 668 189.11 100.35 93.93
N ILE A 669 189.95 100.91 93.06
CA ILE A 669 191.36 101.27 93.38
C ILE A 669 191.45 102.44 94.38
N LEU A 670 190.39 103.24 94.49
CA LEU A 670 190.32 104.39 95.40
C LEU A 670 189.85 104.01 96.82
N GLN A 671 189.07 102.94 96.99
CA GLN A 671 188.40 102.64 98.27
C GLN A 671 189.34 102.12 99.38
N GLU A 672 190.29 101.22 99.13
CA GLU A 672 191.09 100.62 100.22
C GLU A 672 192.43 101.31 100.53
N LYS A 673 192.81 102.35 99.77
CA LYS A 673 193.75 103.37 100.29
C LYS A 673 193.17 104.11 101.51
N LEU A 674 191.84 104.13 101.65
CA LEU A 674 191.12 104.77 102.76
C LEU A 674 191.23 103.95 104.07
N ILE A 675 191.13 102.61 103.99
CA ILE A 675 191.24 101.72 105.16
C ILE A 675 192.63 101.76 105.81
N ILE A 676 193.70 101.95 105.01
CA ILE A 676 195.07 102.13 105.52
C ILE A 676 195.21 103.40 106.38
N LEU A 677 194.44 104.46 106.07
CA LEU A 677 194.46 105.72 106.82
C LEU A 677 193.62 105.65 108.10
N GLU A 678 192.47 104.99 108.08
CA GLU A 678 191.51 105.03 109.19
C GLU A 678 192.04 104.35 110.46
N LYS A 679 192.75 103.23 110.34
CA LYS A 679 193.20 102.48 111.53
C LYS A 679 194.34 103.15 112.32
N GLN A 680 195.08 104.09 111.73
CA GLN A 680 196.07 104.93 112.45
C GLN A 680 195.42 105.99 113.36
N VAL A 681 194.10 106.22 113.24
CA VAL A 681 193.36 107.17 114.10
C VAL A 681 193.06 106.57 115.46
N GLU A 682 192.73 105.27 115.51
CA GLU A 682 192.19 104.63 116.71
C GLU A 682 193.24 104.34 117.80
N GLU A 683 194.50 104.11 117.42
CA GLU A 683 195.63 104.03 118.35
C GLU A 683 195.78 105.29 119.22
N LYS A 684 195.30 106.46 118.75
CA LYS A 684 195.43 107.74 119.46
C LYS A 684 194.24 108.08 120.38
N ARG A 685 193.13 107.33 120.37
CA ARG A 685 191.96 107.65 121.22
C ARG A 685 192.05 107.07 122.65
N ALA A 686 192.57 105.85 122.82
CA ALA A 686 192.50 105.13 124.10
C ALA A 686 193.38 105.73 125.22
N LEU A 687 194.61 106.14 124.90
CA LEU A 687 195.56 106.79 125.84
C LEU A 687 195.05 108.10 126.47
N SER A 688 193.90 108.63 126.00
CA SER A 688 193.27 109.85 126.51
C SER A 688 192.32 109.62 127.70
N ALA A 689 192.19 108.38 128.20
CA ALA A 689 191.20 107.98 129.21
C ALA A 689 191.75 107.83 130.65
N ASP A 690 193.02 107.41 130.83
CA ASP A 690 193.54 106.93 132.12
C ASP A 690 193.57 107.98 133.25
N PHE A 691 193.74 109.26 132.94
CA PHE A 691 193.90 110.31 133.95
C PHE A 691 192.58 110.90 134.49
N ALA A 692 191.43 110.56 133.91
CA ALA A 692 190.17 111.29 134.16
C ALA A 692 189.40 110.88 135.43
N ARG A 693 189.89 109.95 136.25
CA ARG A 693 189.07 109.36 137.34
C ARG A 693 189.76 109.04 138.67
N LYS A 694 190.99 109.49 138.90
CA LYS A 694 191.72 109.18 140.15
C LYS A 694 191.46 110.15 141.31
N TYR A 695 190.94 111.36 141.06
CA TYR A 695 190.85 112.42 142.08
C TYR A 695 189.64 113.36 141.90
N HIS A 696 188.48 113.00 142.46
CA HIS A 696 187.48 113.99 142.91
C HIS A 696 186.43 113.44 143.90
N GLN A 697 186.82 112.58 144.85
CA GLN A 697 185.92 112.13 145.93
C GLN A 697 186.58 112.00 147.32
N LEU A 698 187.75 112.62 147.49
CA LEU A 698 188.40 112.96 148.76
C LEU A 698 189.07 114.34 148.53
N GLU A 699 189.41 115.13 149.55
CA GLU A 699 189.29 114.93 151.01
C GLU A 699 188.11 115.79 151.60
N HIS A 700 187.85 115.96 152.91
CA HIS A 700 188.51 115.49 154.13
C HIS A 700 187.52 115.22 155.29
N GLU A 701 187.33 116.19 156.20
CA GLU A 701 186.79 116.08 157.56
C GLU A 701 186.20 117.47 158.00
N PRO A 702 185.69 117.74 159.24
CA PRO A 702 186.01 117.20 160.57
C PRO A 702 185.68 115.71 160.75
N THR A 703 186.30 114.97 161.67
CA THR A 703 187.15 115.30 162.86
C THR A 703 188.48 116.04 162.63
N SER A 704 189.13 116.67 163.61
CA SER A 704 188.73 117.14 164.95
C SER A 704 189.52 118.44 165.25
N LYS A 705 189.01 119.32 166.12
CA LYS A 705 189.51 120.71 166.35
C LYS A 705 189.32 121.62 165.12
N GLN A 706 188.98 122.92 165.19
CA GLN A 706 189.27 124.06 166.10
C GLN A 706 190.46 124.89 165.60
N GLN A 707 190.21 126.18 165.31
CA GLN A 707 191.08 127.16 164.59
C GLN A 707 191.30 126.81 163.09
N ALA A 708 191.46 127.74 162.14
CA ALA A 708 191.03 129.15 162.01
C ALA A 708 191.19 129.63 160.52
N THR A 709 190.72 130.85 160.19
CA THR A 709 191.30 131.90 159.28
C THR A 709 192.42 131.55 158.24
N GLU A 710 192.59 132.14 157.03
CA GLU A 710 191.97 133.28 156.29
C GLU A 710 192.59 133.52 154.86
N LEU A 711 192.01 134.43 154.05
CA LEU A 711 192.60 135.45 153.11
C LEU A 711 193.53 135.19 151.86
N HIS A 712 193.26 136.01 150.80
CA HIS A 712 194.16 136.86 149.96
C HIS A 712 194.85 136.48 148.58
N ARG A 713 194.72 137.45 147.63
CA ARG A 713 195.67 138.04 146.61
C ARG A 713 196.22 137.33 145.32
N SER A 714 196.18 138.10 144.21
CA SER A 714 197.15 138.24 143.06
C SER A 714 197.24 137.26 141.85
N THR A 715 197.39 137.86 140.63
CA THR A 715 198.07 137.38 139.36
C THR A 715 197.57 136.17 138.50
N SER A 716 197.43 136.38 137.16
CA SER A 716 197.38 135.39 136.01
C SER A 716 196.21 134.33 135.92
N SER A 717 195.95 133.70 134.74
CA SER A 717 194.68 132.97 134.36
C SER A 717 194.84 132.07 133.10
N ASN A 718 193.94 131.20 132.52
CA ASN A 718 192.85 130.19 132.79
C ASN A 718 192.39 129.63 131.36
N ARG A 719 191.54 128.62 130.99
CA ARG A 719 190.63 127.54 131.56
C ARG A 719 190.11 126.53 130.46
N VAL A 720 189.56 125.34 130.86
CA VAL A 720 188.47 124.51 130.20
C VAL A 720 188.74 123.77 128.84
N LEU A 721 188.01 122.72 128.37
CA LEU A 721 187.61 121.37 128.90
C LEU A 721 187.18 120.35 127.76
N LYS A 722 186.34 119.28 127.98
CA LYS A 722 186.23 118.05 127.11
C LYS A 722 184.89 117.22 127.19
N ALA A 723 184.56 116.43 126.14
CA ALA A 723 183.56 115.28 126.02
C ALA A 723 182.06 115.61 125.70
N ARG A 724 181.06 114.69 125.47
CA ARG A 724 180.87 113.20 125.69
C ARG A 724 179.62 112.55 124.97
N GLN A 725 179.68 111.24 124.59
CA GLN A 725 178.64 110.12 124.67
C GLN A 725 177.40 109.84 123.71
N VAL A 726 177.34 108.60 123.15
CA VAL A 726 176.28 107.50 123.24
C VAL A 726 175.01 107.32 122.31
N THR A 727 174.86 106.07 121.79
CA THR A 727 173.70 105.24 121.26
C THR A 727 172.56 105.72 120.30
N GLY A 728 172.34 104.97 119.20
CA GLY A 728 171.26 103.94 119.09
C GLY A 728 170.02 104.12 118.17
N VAL A 729 169.57 103.00 117.54
CA VAL A 729 168.17 102.65 117.11
C VAL A 729 167.59 103.36 115.84
N ALA A 730 166.62 102.84 115.04
CA ALA A 730 166.34 101.52 114.39
C ALA A 730 165.07 101.61 113.46
N PHE A 731 164.71 100.53 112.73
CA PHE A 731 163.37 100.23 112.09
C PHE A 731 162.96 101.07 110.85
N LEU A 732 162.20 100.64 109.82
CA LEU A 732 161.56 99.40 109.30
C LEU A 732 161.48 99.55 107.75
N SER A 733 161.28 98.57 106.87
CA SER A 733 161.66 97.15 106.79
C SER A 733 161.34 96.68 105.36
N PHE A 734 162.35 96.63 104.50
CA PHE A 734 162.31 96.23 103.09
C PHE A 734 163.66 95.63 102.70
#